data_AF-A0A0Q5JIQ3-F1
#
_entry.id   AF-A0A0Q5JIQ3-F1
#
_cell.length_a   1.000
_cell.length_b   1.000
_cell.length_c   1.000
_cell.angle_alpha   90.00
_cell.angle_beta   90.00
_cell.angle_gamma   90.00
#
_symmetry.space_group_name_H-M   'P 1'
#
loop_
_entity.id
_entity.type
_entity.pdbx_description
1 polymer ?
#
loop_
_entity_poly.entity_id
_entity_poly.type
_entity_poly.pdbx_seq_one_letter_code
_entity_poly.pdbx_strand_id
1 'polypeptide(L)'
;MDPGLVAVQVVLSEPADVRIRVFEGRVAADTTNPPFATSGDAPDPNVAEPHPGEKTVRIGEQLHLGLVTVRLAPASGKVFQPDRLYSYDVTITGARNRTDLAGLGLLGTHTVSGVEVGPLGYADRMLPSFALPPTTLDDLRLAYGSCRRPGYDDGDALAWMDEYLNERFDDPRGRIHQLFLGGDQIYADDVDSIMMLRTAELGVELIGTDEGVPLERVKVGQVLRRPEATEPNRLDPGASYTPETPQQTEAAGDLPAGPPQFPVGDRLQLTQVSAQLTSGDGANHLISLGEFAAAYVMAWSPACWGDEVPGARLVAPGDAIGSALRWLDTPTGEQDVDLPLEVFPERVPQHLYSDAATIAQREKEKVEKAAEKFRARRRSHRVHRDFLLGLGRVQRVLANVPTYMMFDDHDVTDDFFLNPMWRRRVQGTALGQVILTNGMLAYALFQDWGNDPRRYDEVTTPERPDLGGQLPGDLLEKATRLFPASAPGPDATAFAEIGRMFGHNLDNQPVADGRFGTVDAPMTWHFTVDGPKHVVVALDNRTRRSYVAEIGPPGNVATEALVDQIPRPPLPAGREVLVVVAPLQVIGPPVIDEVVAKAIYRIFDMAKREGLTDTASVTGNRLMPGTNPDALETWAFDPITFEHLLARLAEHQRVVVLSGDVHNAASNVMSYWRGAAEQPARIAQFTSSGFKNVMPVYLRALDRSAMLLQELLRAKLGVERLGWTRPDADLVLLPEGRTEADLVATTRARLLRSPVLLATHGWLDDNPDGEEPQERFTSRLNPAKPPDWRWKVTPLVDGRPDAERPAPIRAMPLDDAAIEAQLADPATAFAAMQAVAARHQAALDRMRNTRQMMFRSNFGICRFEQDDDGVVTAVGEVYTSAPDPETQQPVLGPYMVHRASLGPQDEDPPEQLREAVLSRVPVPGPEQ
;
A
#
# COMPACT_ATOMS: atom_id res chain seq x y z
N MET A 1 11.13 -6.47 -17.02
CA MET A 1 12.42 -5.78 -16.92
C MET A 1 13.12 -6.11 -18.20
N ASP A 2 13.55 -5.09 -18.92
CA ASP A 2 14.51 -5.34 -19.98
C ASP A 2 15.84 -5.67 -19.30
N PRO A 3 16.41 -6.87 -19.51
CA PRO A 3 17.74 -7.23 -19.03
C PRO A 3 18.85 -6.37 -19.65
N GLY A 4 18.53 -5.36 -20.47
CA GLY A 4 19.41 -4.33 -20.96
C GLY A 4 19.31 -2.96 -20.27
N LEU A 5 18.47 -2.78 -19.22
CA LEU A 5 18.25 -1.49 -18.58
C LEU A 5 18.60 -1.48 -17.09
N VAL A 6 19.37 -0.47 -16.69
CA VAL A 6 19.57 -0.07 -15.29
C VAL A 6 19.12 1.38 -15.15
N ALA A 7 18.34 1.71 -14.13
CA ALA A 7 17.91 3.06 -13.85
C ALA A 7 18.24 3.42 -12.40
N VAL A 8 18.72 4.64 -12.16
CA VAL A 8 18.90 5.20 -10.82
C VAL A 8 18.25 6.56 -10.79
N GLN A 9 17.34 6.74 -9.83
CA GLN A 9 16.72 8.03 -9.58
C GLN A 9 17.54 8.81 -8.56
N VAL A 10 17.70 10.11 -8.81
CA VAL A 10 18.32 11.07 -7.88
C VAL A 10 17.41 12.28 -7.72
N VAL A 11 17.41 12.84 -6.52
CA VAL A 11 16.71 14.09 -6.19
C VAL A 11 17.74 15.05 -5.61
N LEU A 12 17.87 16.22 -6.22
CA LEU A 12 18.93 17.19 -5.96
C LEU A 12 18.34 18.59 -5.68
N SER A 13 19.07 19.39 -4.92
CA SER A 13 18.72 20.78 -4.61
C SER A 13 19.16 21.78 -5.69
N GLU A 14 19.93 21.33 -6.68
CA GLU A 14 20.46 22.17 -7.75
C GLU A 14 20.45 21.41 -9.08
N PRO A 15 20.39 22.12 -10.22
CA PRO A 15 20.43 21.46 -11.52
C PRO A 15 21.79 20.79 -11.75
N ALA A 16 21.77 19.57 -12.25
CA ALA A 16 22.98 18.80 -12.51
C ALA A 16 22.89 17.93 -13.77
N ASP A 17 24.06 17.62 -14.33
CA ASP A 17 24.25 16.52 -15.26
C ASP A 17 24.63 15.23 -14.47
N VAL A 18 23.83 14.17 -14.59
CA VAL A 18 23.98 12.90 -13.88
C VAL A 18 24.39 11.79 -14.85
N ARG A 19 25.39 10.99 -14.48
CA ARG A 19 25.89 9.86 -15.27
C ARG A 19 25.99 8.61 -14.40
N ILE A 20 25.65 7.45 -14.96
CA ILE A 20 25.90 6.15 -14.31
C ILE A 20 27.03 5.42 -15.03
N ARG A 21 27.86 4.74 -14.24
CA ARG A 21 28.76 3.69 -14.68
C ARG A 21 28.41 2.39 -13.98
N VAL A 22 28.25 1.31 -14.73
CA VAL A 22 28.00 -0.04 -14.21
C VAL A 22 29.24 -0.88 -14.42
N PHE A 23 29.63 -1.65 -13.42
CA PHE A 23 30.77 -2.55 -13.40
C PHE A 23 30.30 -3.98 -13.18
N GLU A 24 31.01 -4.93 -13.77
CA GLU A 24 30.78 -6.34 -13.49
C GLU A 24 31.43 -6.74 -12.16
N GLY A 25 30.69 -7.50 -11.36
CA GLY A 25 31.10 -7.91 -10.02
C GLY A 25 30.95 -6.79 -8.99
N ARG A 26 31.32 -7.11 -7.75
CA ARG A 26 31.32 -6.17 -6.63
C ARG A 26 32.65 -5.42 -6.61
N VAL A 27 32.62 -4.10 -6.74
CA VAL A 27 33.84 -3.28 -6.85
C VAL A 27 33.85 -2.11 -5.88
N ALA A 28 35.05 -1.65 -5.53
CA ALA A 28 35.25 -0.43 -4.75
C ALA A 28 35.26 0.82 -5.65
N ALA A 29 35.07 2.00 -5.06
CA ALA A 29 35.01 3.27 -5.78
C ALA A 29 36.29 3.63 -6.54
N ASP A 30 37.46 3.17 -6.08
CA ASP A 30 38.76 3.39 -6.73
C ASP A 30 39.17 2.23 -7.65
N THR A 31 38.20 1.40 -8.06
CA THR A 31 38.44 0.31 -9.00
C THR A 31 39.09 0.81 -10.30
N THR A 32 40.06 0.05 -10.78
CA THR A 32 40.65 0.26 -12.11
C THR A 32 39.96 -0.57 -13.19
N ASN A 33 38.92 -1.34 -12.83
CA ASN A 33 38.16 -2.12 -13.80
C ASN A 33 37.46 -1.17 -14.77
N PRO A 34 37.49 -1.45 -16.10
CA PRO A 34 36.71 -0.68 -17.04
C PRO A 34 35.21 -0.83 -16.74
N PRO A 35 34.38 0.22 -16.89
CA PRO A 35 32.94 0.09 -16.81
C PRO A 35 32.44 -0.96 -17.82
N PHE A 36 31.57 -1.85 -17.38
CA PHE A 36 30.85 -2.77 -18.24
C PHE A 36 29.95 -1.98 -19.20
N ALA A 37 29.23 -0.99 -18.69
CA ALA A 37 28.40 -0.08 -19.48
C ALA A 37 28.26 1.28 -18.78
N THR A 38 27.92 2.31 -19.54
CA THR A 38 27.67 3.67 -19.02
C THR A 38 26.48 4.32 -19.71
N SER A 39 25.83 5.27 -19.04
CA SER A 39 24.75 6.06 -19.65
C SER A 39 25.22 6.87 -20.87
N GLY A 40 26.53 7.08 -21.01
CA GLY A 40 27.13 7.72 -22.19
C GLY A 40 27.49 6.79 -23.34
N ASP A 41 27.22 5.48 -23.24
CA ASP A 41 27.38 4.56 -24.38
C ASP A 41 26.38 4.94 -25.49
N ALA A 42 26.76 4.73 -26.74
CA ALA A 42 25.90 5.11 -27.88
C ALA A 42 24.54 4.40 -27.79
N PRO A 43 23.42 5.15 -27.88
CA PRO A 43 22.08 4.56 -27.81
C PRO A 43 21.84 3.67 -29.04
N ASP A 44 20.86 2.77 -28.92
CA ASP A 44 20.35 2.04 -30.09
C ASP A 44 19.70 3.06 -31.05
N PRO A 45 20.18 3.21 -32.29
CA PRO A 45 19.64 4.19 -33.23
C PRO A 45 18.19 3.90 -33.66
N ASN A 46 17.64 2.72 -33.33
CA ASN A 46 16.27 2.35 -33.65
C ASN A 46 15.29 2.53 -32.48
N VAL A 47 15.76 2.96 -31.32
CA VAL A 47 14.93 3.21 -30.14
C VAL A 47 14.80 4.72 -29.94
N ALA A 48 13.66 5.17 -29.39
CA ALA A 48 13.49 6.57 -29.01
C ALA A 48 14.65 7.02 -28.11
N GLU A 49 15.11 8.26 -28.32
CA GLU A 49 16.10 8.84 -27.41
C GLU A 49 15.50 8.88 -26.00
N PRO A 50 16.24 8.44 -24.97
CA PRO A 50 15.71 8.45 -23.61
C PRO A 50 15.28 9.86 -23.19
N HIS A 51 14.18 9.97 -22.45
CA HIS A 51 13.84 11.24 -21.83
C HIS A 51 15.03 11.71 -20.98
N PRO A 52 15.46 12.97 -21.09
CA PRO A 52 16.64 13.42 -20.38
C PRO A 52 16.45 13.28 -18.87
N GLY A 53 17.10 12.27 -18.29
CA GLY A 53 17.45 12.17 -16.87
C GLY A 53 18.97 12.28 -16.64
N GLU A 54 19.76 12.35 -17.72
CA GLU A 54 21.14 12.82 -17.65
C GLU A 54 21.20 14.30 -17.27
N LYS A 55 20.17 15.08 -17.58
CA LYS A 55 19.96 16.41 -17.01
C LYS A 55 18.78 16.34 -16.07
N THR A 56 18.91 16.93 -14.89
CA THR A 56 17.79 16.95 -13.95
C THR A 56 16.64 17.83 -14.47
N VAL A 57 15.42 17.34 -14.28
CA VAL A 57 14.16 18.04 -14.50
C VAL A 57 13.91 18.97 -13.31
N ARG A 58 13.86 20.28 -13.56
CA ARG A 58 13.56 21.29 -12.52
C ARG A 58 12.05 21.31 -12.25
N ILE A 59 11.66 21.05 -11.01
CA ILE A 59 10.28 21.23 -10.53
C ILE A 59 10.17 22.51 -9.71
N GLY A 60 11.13 22.74 -8.80
CA GLY A 60 11.17 23.90 -7.91
C GLY A 60 12.55 24.56 -7.90
N GLU A 61 12.74 25.57 -7.05
CA GLU A 61 14.06 26.17 -6.84
C GLU A 61 15.08 25.14 -6.34
N GLN A 62 14.71 24.34 -5.34
CA GLN A 62 15.54 23.30 -4.72
C GLN A 62 15.01 21.89 -4.95
N LEU A 63 14.22 21.68 -6.00
CA LEU A 63 13.70 20.37 -6.36
C LEU A 63 13.99 20.06 -7.82
N HIS A 64 15.03 19.24 -8.02
CA HIS A 64 15.50 18.78 -9.32
C HIS A 64 15.57 17.25 -9.31
N LEU A 65 14.84 16.59 -10.20
CA LEU A 65 14.78 15.13 -10.27
C LEU A 65 15.53 14.63 -11.52
N GLY A 66 16.30 13.57 -11.39
CA GLY A 66 16.94 12.89 -12.51
C GLY A 66 16.71 11.39 -12.46
N LEU A 67 16.31 10.79 -13.57
CA LEU A 67 16.28 9.34 -13.76
C LEU A 67 17.29 8.95 -14.84
N VAL A 68 18.53 8.73 -14.43
CA VAL A 68 19.60 8.37 -15.36
C VAL A 68 19.53 6.88 -15.65
N THR A 69 19.67 6.51 -16.93
CA THR A 69 19.56 5.11 -17.37
C THR A 69 20.80 4.64 -18.12
N VAL A 70 21.16 3.38 -17.95
CA VAL A 70 22.13 2.66 -18.78
C VAL A 70 21.36 1.66 -19.63
N ARG A 71 21.48 1.78 -20.96
CA ARG A 71 20.76 0.96 -21.94
C ARG A 71 21.76 0.24 -22.84
N LEU A 72 21.75 -1.09 -22.81
CA LEU A 72 22.63 -1.89 -23.64
C LEU A 72 22.08 -1.94 -25.07
N ALA A 73 22.70 -1.21 -25.99
CA ALA A 73 22.35 -1.29 -27.41
C ALA A 73 22.61 -2.72 -27.93
N PRO A 74 21.69 -3.36 -28.68
CA PRO A 74 21.88 -4.69 -29.24
C PRO A 74 23.18 -4.82 -30.07
N ALA A 75 23.55 -3.76 -30.79
CA ALA A 75 24.78 -3.70 -31.58
C ALA A 75 26.08 -3.78 -30.75
N SER A 76 26.01 -3.49 -29.44
CA SER A 76 27.18 -3.58 -28.55
C SER A 76 27.61 -5.02 -28.24
N GLY A 77 26.71 -6.00 -28.44
CA GLY A 77 26.92 -7.40 -28.04
C GLY A 77 26.98 -7.62 -26.52
N LYS A 78 26.77 -6.58 -25.70
CA LYS A 78 26.72 -6.66 -24.24
C LYS A 78 25.30 -7.03 -23.79
N VAL A 79 25.21 -7.89 -22.78
CA VAL A 79 23.95 -8.26 -22.11
C VAL A 79 24.21 -8.42 -20.62
N PHE A 80 23.37 -7.87 -19.76
CA PHE A 80 23.46 -8.17 -18.33
C PHE A 80 23.05 -9.62 -18.11
N GLN A 81 23.92 -10.39 -17.46
CA GLN A 81 23.74 -11.83 -17.27
C GLN A 81 23.04 -12.08 -15.93
N PRO A 82 22.03 -12.97 -15.88
CA PRO A 82 21.56 -13.57 -14.65
C PRO A 82 22.68 -14.25 -13.86
N ASP A 83 22.45 -14.51 -12.58
CA ASP A 83 23.41 -15.17 -11.67
C ASP A 83 24.72 -14.40 -11.45
N ARG A 84 24.77 -13.11 -11.80
CA ARG A 84 25.92 -12.23 -11.62
C ARG A 84 25.57 -10.98 -10.84
N LEU A 85 26.59 -10.45 -10.16
CA LEU A 85 26.53 -9.15 -9.51
C LEU A 85 27.02 -8.06 -10.46
N TYR A 86 26.40 -6.89 -10.33
CA TYR A 86 26.84 -5.65 -10.94
C TYR A 86 26.89 -4.57 -9.87
N SER A 87 27.96 -3.78 -9.87
CA SER A 87 28.09 -2.58 -9.04
C SER A 87 27.86 -1.34 -9.89
N TYR A 88 27.39 -0.25 -9.29
CA TYR A 88 27.24 1.01 -10.01
C TYR A 88 27.78 2.19 -9.22
N ASP A 89 28.21 3.22 -9.96
CA ASP A 89 28.56 4.52 -9.42
C ASP A 89 27.78 5.61 -10.16
N VAL A 90 27.45 6.67 -9.44
CA VAL A 90 26.70 7.82 -9.94
C VAL A 90 27.60 9.04 -9.86
N THR A 91 27.88 9.65 -11.00
CA THR A 91 28.59 10.93 -11.07
C THR A 91 27.58 12.05 -11.27
N ILE A 92 27.68 13.09 -10.44
CA ILE A 92 26.84 14.28 -10.47
C ILE A 92 27.73 15.47 -10.79
N THR A 93 27.40 16.18 -11.88
CA THR A 93 28.13 17.37 -12.33
C THR A 93 27.20 18.58 -12.25
N GLY A 94 27.34 19.35 -11.18
CA GLY A 94 26.64 20.62 -11.01
C GLY A 94 27.38 21.76 -11.72
N ALA A 95 26.90 23.00 -11.54
CA ALA A 95 27.50 24.16 -12.19
C ALA A 95 28.94 24.48 -11.74
N ARG A 96 29.32 24.08 -10.50
CA ARG A 96 30.61 24.44 -9.89
C ARG A 96 31.44 23.24 -9.44
N ASN A 97 30.83 22.07 -9.30
CA ASN A 97 31.44 20.88 -8.73
C ASN A 97 31.09 19.65 -9.57
N ARG A 98 31.96 18.65 -9.48
CA ARG A 98 31.71 17.29 -9.93
C ARG A 98 31.98 16.37 -8.76
N THR A 99 31.02 15.54 -8.41
CA THR A 99 31.11 14.59 -7.30
C THR A 99 30.58 13.23 -7.73
N ASP A 100 30.82 12.22 -6.90
CA ASP A 100 30.28 10.87 -7.03
C ASP A 100 29.86 10.34 -5.65
N LEU A 101 29.47 9.07 -5.55
CA LEU A 101 29.03 8.50 -4.27
C LEU A 101 30.13 8.55 -3.21
N ALA A 102 31.40 8.41 -3.59
CA ALA A 102 32.54 8.51 -2.68
C ALA A 102 32.78 9.95 -2.23
N GLY A 103 32.73 10.91 -3.16
CA GLY A 103 32.86 12.34 -2.89
C GLY A 103 31.74 12.90 -2.00
N LEU A 104 30.56 12.29 -2.05
CA LEU A 104 29.43 12.57 -1.15
C LEU A 104 29.57 11.89 0.23
N GLY A 105 30.59 11.04 0.44
CA GLY A 105 30.79 10.29 1.69
C GLY A 105 29.84 9.11 1.88
N LEU A 106 29.03 8.75 0.88
CA LEU A 106 27.98 7.72 0.99
C LEU A 106 28.54 6.28 0.99
N LEU A 107 29.82 6.10 0.70
CA LEU A 107 30.48 4.80 0.68
C LEU A 107 31.27 4.52 1.97
N GLY A 108 31.16 5.38 2.98
CA GLY A 108 31.71 5.18 4.32
C GLY A 108 30.66 5.50 5.39
N THR A 109 31.01 5.26 6.65
CA THR A 109 30.19 5.73 7.77
C THR A 109 30.20 7.25 7.80
N HIS A 110 29.02 7.86 7.83
CA HIS A 110 28.85 9.31 7.85
C HIS A 110 27.67 9.72 8.73
N THR A 111 27.59 11.02 9.05
CA THR A 111 26.51 11.57 9.86
C THR A 111 25.67 12.55 9.04
N VAL A 112 24.35 12.40 9.10
CA VAL A 112 23.39 13.24 8.40
C VAL A 112 22.15 13.43 9.29
N SER A 113 21.69 14.67 9.49
CA SER A 113 20.62 14.99 10.46
C SER A 113 20.86 14.37 11.84
N GLY A 114 22.13 14.37 12.28
CA GLY A 114 22.58 13.77 13.54
C GLY A 114 22.58 12.23 13.58
N VAL A 115 22.12 11.54 12.55
CA VAL A 115 22.08 10.07 12.47
C VAL A 115 23.37 9.53 11.87
N GLU A 116 23.95 8.50 12.48
CA GLU A 116 25.04 7.72 11.88
C GLU A 116 24.49 6.73 10.85
N VAL A 117 24.95 6.84 9.61
CA VAL A 117 24.54 6.01 8.48
C VAL A 117 25.74 5.21 7.97
N GLY A 118 25.51 3.92 7.71
CA GLY A 118 26.52 3.00 7.17
C GLY A 118 26.75 3.15 5.66
N PRO A 119 27.80 2.52 5.11
CA PRO A 119 28.15 2.63 3.70
C PRO A 119 27.10 1.97 2.79
N LEU A 120 26.75 2.63 1.67
CA LEU A 120 25.75 2.13 0.72
C LEU A 120 26.10 0.74 0.15
N GLY A 121 27.38 0.43 -0.07
CA GLY A 121 27.84 -0.86 -0.58
C GLY A 121 28.03 -1.95 0.48
N TYR A 122 27.50 -1.81 1.70
CA TYR A 122 27.65 -2.74 2.83
C TYR A 122 29.08 -2.95 3.36
N ALA A 123 30.08 -2.27 2.79
CA ALA A 123 31.43 -2.21 3.31
C ALA A 123 32.10 -0.90 2.88
N ASP A 124 33.12 -0.48 3.63
CA ASP A 124 33.84 0.76 3.35
C ASP A 124 34.37 0.80 1.91
N ARG A 125 34.15 1.94 1.24
CA ARG A 125 34.49 2.25 -0.15
C ARG A 125 33.83 1.36 -1.21
N MET A 126 33.01 0.38 -0.84
CA MET A 126 32.34 -0.50 -1.79
C MET A 126 31.17 0.23 -2.43
N LEU A 127 31.03 0.09 -3.75
CA LEU A 127 29.87 0.61 -4.48
C LEU A 127 28.62 -0.22 -4.15
N PRO A 128 27.42 0.40 -4.20
CA PRO A 128 26.17 -0.36 -4.20
C PRO A 128 26.14 -1.37 -5.36
N SER A 129 25.43 -2.47 -5.16
CA SER A 129 25.38 -3.59 -6.10
C SER A 129 23.99 -4.18 -6.23
N PHE A 130 23.70 -4.80 -7.37
CA PHE A 130 22.45 -5.50 -7.64
C PHE A 130 22.72 -6.80 -8.41
N ALA A 131 21.72 -7.69 -8.43
CA ALA A 131 21.69 -8.89 -9.25
C ALA A 131 20.41 -8.86 -10.12
N LEU A 132 20.50 -9.43 -11.31
CA LEU A 132 19.32 -9.71 -12.12
C LEU A 132 18.62 -10.96 -11.60
N PRO A 133 17.30 -11.12 -11.86
CA PRO A 133 16.62 -12.37 -11.58
C PRO A 133 17.39 -13.58 -12.18
N PRO A 134 17.53 -14.69 -11.44
CA PRO A 134 18.42 -15.79 -11.78
C PRO A 134 17.91 -16.64 -12.94
N THR A 135 18.78 -17.51 -13.46
CA THR A 135 18.43 -18.41 -14.58
C THR A 135 17.43 -19.51 -14.20
N THR A 136 17.39 -19.88 -12.93
CA THR A 136 16.53 -20.91 -12.35
C THR A 136 15.43 -20.28 -11.51
N LEU A 137 14.30 -20.97 -11.39
CA LEU A 137 13.20 -20.50 -10.57
C LEU A 137 13.50 -20.67 -9.06
N ASP A 138 14.23 -21.72 -8.68
CA ASP A 138 14.60 -22.04 -7.28
C ASP A 138 15.46 -20.98 -6.60
N ASP A 139 16.28 -20.27 -7.38
CA ASP A 139 17.13 -19.19 -6.87
C ASP A 139 16.36 -17.86 -6.79
N LEU A 140 15.21 -17.72 -7.44
CA LEU A 140 14.47 -16.46 -7.48
C LEU A 140 13.97 -16.06 -6.09
N ARG A 141 14.21 -14.79 -5.72
CA ARG A 141 13.75 -14.16 -4.48
C ARG A 141 13.06 -12.83 -4.80
N LEU A 142 11.75 -12.78 -4.60
CA LEU A 142 10.93 -11.59 -4.76
C LEU A 142 10.54 -11.09 -3.36
N ALA A 143 11.02 -9.92 -2.98
CA ALA A 143 10.58 -9.27 -1.75
C ALA A 143 9.32 -8.46 -2.01
N TYR A 144 8.42 -8.41 -1.04
CA TYR A 144 7.18 -7.64 -1.15
C TYR A 144 6.67 -7.17 0.22
N GLY A 145 5.95 -6.06 0.23
CA GLY A 145 5.33 -5.47 1.43
C GLY A 145 4.64 -4.15 1.09
N SER A 146 3.94 -3.53 2.03
CA SER A 146 3.21 -2.27 1.80
C SER A 146 3.08 -1.44 3.09
N CYS A 147 2.48 -0.24 3.01
CA CYS A 147 1.98 0.54 4.14
C CYS A 147 3.07 0.91 5.16
N ARG A 148 3.93 1.87 4.78
CA ARG A 148 5.03 2.35 5.64
C ARG A 148 4.70 3.70 6.29
N ARG A 149 3.81 3.69 7.29
CA ARG A 149 3.38 4.91 7.98
C ARG A 149 4.42 5.43 8.99
N PRO A 150 5.04 6.61 8.79
CA PRO A 150 6.11 7.11 9.67
C PRO A 150 5.68 7.27 11.14
N GLY A 151 4.46 7.74 11.38
CA GLY A 151 3.91 8.03 12.71
C GLY A 151 3.37 6.82 13.49
N TYR A 152 3.49 5.59 12.97
CA TYR A 152 2.95 4.39 13.64
C TYR A 152 3.95 3.76 14.63
N ASP A 153 3.44 3.29 15.78
CA ASP A 153 4.24 2.77 16.92
C ASP A 153 4.44 1.25 16.83
N ASP A 154 5.08 0.83 15.74
CA ASP A 154 5.71 -0.49 15.59
C ASP A 154 7.05 -0.35 14.87
N GLY A 155 7.85 -1.41 14.83
CA GLY A 155 9.13 -1.43 14.13
C GLY A 155 8.97 -1.14 12.63
N ASP A 156 10.04 -0.64 11.99
CA ASP A 156 10.09 -0.49 10.54
C ASP A 156 10.66 -1.75 9.90
N ALA A 157 9.81 -2.56 9.28
CA ALA A 157 10.23 -3.82 8.65
C ALA A 157 11.03 -3.61 7.37
N LEU A 158 10.93 -2.45 6.71
CA LEU A 158 11.79 -2.14 5.56
C LEU A 158 13.22 -1.86 6.02
N ALA A 159 13.38 -1.15 7.15
CA ALA A 159 14.69 -1.02 7.78
C ALA A 159 15.24 -2.36 8.28
N TRP A 160 14.35 -3.31 8.63
CA TRP A 160 14.73 -4.68 9.01
C TRP A 160 15.22 -5.53 7.82
N MET A 161 14.72 -5.27 6.60
CA MET A 161 15.16 -5.93 5.37
C MET A 161 16.65 -5.72 5.08
N ASP A 162 17.22 -4.61 5.55
CA ASP A 162 18.66 -4.33 5.46
C ASP A 162 19.51 -5.44 6.10
N GLU A 163 19.07 -6.01 7.22
CA GLU A 163 19.78 -7.10 7.89
C GLU A 163 19.70 -8.40 7.08
N TYR A 164 18.54 -8.67 6.45
CA TYR A 164 18.38 -9.81 5.54
C TYR A 164 19.35 -9.73 4.35
N LEU A 165 19.49 -8.54 3.77
CA LEU A 165 20.41 -8.27 2.67
C LEU A 165 21.87 -8.28 3.11
N ASN A 166 22.18 -7.80 4.31
CA ASN A 166 23.55 -7.72 4.82
C ASN A 166 24.24 -9.10 4.88
N GLU A 167 23.49 -10.17 5.11
CA GLU A 167 24.04 -11.53 5.11
C GLU A 167 24.20 -12.15 3.70
N ARG A 168 23.68 -11.49 2.67
CA ARG A 168 23.49 -12.09 1.32
C ARG A 168 23.96 -11.20 0.18
N PHE A 169 24.44 -9.97 0.44
CA PHE A 169 24.71 -8.99 -0.62
C PHE A 169 25.76 -9.47 -1.65
N ASP A 170 26.64 -10.39 -1.27
CA ASP A 170 27.69 -10.98 -2.11
C ASP A 170 27.26 -12.24 -2.86
N ASP A 171 26.09 -12.80 -2.55
CA ASP A 171 25.52 -13.96 -3.25
C ASP A 171 24.50 -13.50 -4.32
N PRO A 172 24.83 -13.57 -5.62
CA PRO A 172 23.92 -13.17 -6.69
C PRO A 172 22.66 -14.03 -6.80
N ARG A 173 22.61 -15.22 -6.17
CA ARG A 173 21.47 -16.15 -6.22
C ARG A 173 20.68 -16.18 -4.92
N GLY A 174 21.34 -15.94 -3.78
CA GLY A 174 20.72 -15.94 -2.46
C GLY A 174 20.06 -14.62 -2.05
N ARG A 175 20.42 -13.50 -2.68
CA ARG A 175 19.91 -12.16 -2.35
C ARG A 175 18.52 -11.87 -2.90
N ILE A 176 17.94 -10.74 -2.50
CA ILE A 176 16.72 -10.22 -3.10
C ILE A 176 17.02 -9.72 -4.52
N HIS A 177 16.23 -10.16 -5.50
CA HIS A 177 16.39 -9.77 -6.90
C HIS A 177 15.44 -8.63 -7.30
N GLN A 178 14.24 -8.60 -6.71
CA GLN A 178 13.22 -7.58 -6.97
C GLN A 178 12.46 -7.31 -5.68
N LEU A 179 12.17 -6.03 -5.40
CA LEU A 179 11.33 -5.58 -4.30
C LEU A 179 10.07 -4.91 -4.85
N PHE A 180 8.90 -5.36 -4.43
CA PHE A 180 7.60 -4.78 -4.78
C PHE A 180 6.97 -4.12 -3.56
N LEU A 181 6.86 -2.79 -3.59
CA LEU A 181 6.14 -2.02 -2.59
C LEU A 181 4.69 -1.88 -3.05
N GLY A 182 3.84 -2.75 -2.52
CA GLY A 182 2.51 -3.01 -3.03
C GLY A 182 1.43 -2.02 -2.63
N GLY A 183 1.68 -1.09 -1.69
CA GLY A 183 0.67 -0.13 -1.24
C GLY A 183 1.27 1.22 -0.86
N ASP A 184 0.75 1.90 0.17
CA ASP A 184 1.17 3.27 0.49
C ASP A 184 2.66 3.44 0.83
N GLN A 185 3.28 4.45 0.21
CA GLN A 185 4.64 4.89 0.52
C GLN A 185 4.67 6.17 1.36
N ILE A 186 3.67 7.02 1.21
CA ILE A 186 3.39 8.16 2.08
C ILE A 186 1.94 8.09 2.57
N TYR A 187 1.63 8.83 3.64
CA TYR A 187 0.28 8.96 4.17
C TYR A 187 -0.19 10.41 4.03
N ALA A 188 -0.57 10.80 2.81
CA ALA A 188 -0.81 12.19 2.43
C ALA A 188 -1.96 12.84 3.20
N ASP A 189 -2.93 12.07 3.67
CA ASP A 189 -4.05 12.56 4.46
C ASP A 189 -3.86 12.40 5.97
N ASP A 190 -2.81 11.70 6.42
CA ASP A 190 -2.59 11.35 7.84
C ASP A 190 -1.12 11.53 8.26
N VAL A 191 -0.55 12.69 7.95
CA VAL A 191 0.79 13.08 8.43
C VAL A 191 0.71 13.49 9.90
N ASP A 192 1.55 12.91 10.76
CA ASP A 192 1.58 13.30 12.17
C ASP A 192 2.00 14.77 12.33
N SER A 193 1.39 15.50 13.27
CA SER A 193 1.63 16.93 13.47
C SER A 193 3.11 17.29 13.67
N ILE A 194 3.91 16.44 14.32
CA ILE A 194 5.33 16.72 14.54
C ILE A 194 6.10 16.65 13.21
N MET A 195 5.84 15.62 12.40
CA MET A 195 6.45 15.48 11.08
C MET A 195 5.98 16.59 10.13
N MET A 196 4.69 16.93 10.18
CA MET A 196 4.08 17.92 9.31
C MET A 196 4.72 19.31 9.42
N LEU A 197 5.26 19.67 10.59
CA LEU A 197 6.01 20.91 10.78
C LEU A 197 7.21 21.00 9.82
N ARG A 198 7.97 19.90 9.67
CA ARG A 198 9.10 19.84 8.72
C ARG A 198 8.63 19.60 7.29
N THR A 199 7.58 18.79 7.07
CA THR A 199 7.02 18.58 5.73
C THR A 199 6.58 19.90 5.09
N ALA A 200 5.87 20.75 5.85
CA ALA A 200 5.38 22.03 5.34
C ALA A 200 6.52 23.04 5.09
N GLU A 201 7.49 23.13 6.01
CA GLU A 201 8.66 23.99 5.84
C GLU A 201 9.50 23.57 4.62
N LEU A 202 9.84 22.28 4.55
CA LEU A 202 10.60 21.72 3.42
C LEU A 202 9.84 21.87 2.10
N GLY A 203 8.52 21.72 2.09
CA GLY A 203 7.73 21.91 0.88
C GLY A 203 7.86 23.32 0.30
N VAL A 204 7.91 24.34 1.17
CA VAL A 204 8.19 25.73 0.76
C VAL A 204 9.63 25.89 0.29
N GLU A 205 10.62 25.30 0.98
CA GLU A 205 12.04 25.33 0.57
C GLU A 205 12.26 24.70 -0.82
N LEU A 206 11.60 23.57 -1.09
CA LEU A 206 11.75 22.81 -2.33
C LEU A 206 11.25 23.59 -3.55
N ILE A 207 10.08 24.23 -3.43
CA ILE A 207 9.49 25.00 -4.53
C ILE A 207 10.12 26.39 -4.64
N GLY A 208 10.37 27.04 -3.50
CA GLY A 208 11.01 28.36 -3.41
C GLY A 208 10.11 29.46 -2.87
N THR A 209 10.68 30.65 -2.70
CA THR A 209 10.00 31.84 -2.17
C THR A 209 10.35 33.11 -2.93
N ASP A 210 9.40 34.04 -3.03
CA ASP A 210 9.63 35.43 -3.45
C ASP A 210 9.53 36.36 -2.24
N GLU A 211 10.65 36.98 -1.85
CA GLU A 211 10.76 37.83 -0.65
C GLU A 211 10.22 37.17 0.64
N GLY A 212 10.40 35.86 0.79
CA GLY A 212 9.92 35.07 1.93
C GLY A 212 8.46 34.63 1.86
N VAL A 213 7.73 35.00 0.79
CA VAL A 213 6.41 34.46 0.48
C VAL A 213 6.60 33.21 -0.38
N PRO A 214 5.98 32.05 -0.06
CA PRO A 214 6.03 30.85 -0.90
C PRO A 214 5.78 31.16 -2.38
N LEU A 215 6.43 30.48 -3.33
CA LEU A 215 6.12 30.64 -4.76
C LEU A 215 4.87 29.86 -5.17
N GLU A 216 4.61 28.73 -4.52
CA GLU A 216 3.41 27.94 -4.74
C GLU A 216 2.17 28.63 -4.17
N ARG A 217 1.12 28.69 -4.98
CA ARG A 217 -0.19 29.25 -4.67
C ARG A 217 -1.23 28.14 -4.75
N VAL A 218 -2.06 28.06 -3.72
CA VAL A 218 -3.15 27.08 -3.60
C VAL A 218 -4.46 27.78 -3.93
N LYS A 219 -5.10 27.31 -5.01
CA LYS A 219 -6.43 27.76 -5.40
C LYS A 219 -7.49 27.10 -4.53
N VAL A 220 -8.39 27.92 -3.99
CA VAL A 220 -9.49 27.48 -3.11
C VAL A 220 -10.83 28.02 -3.60
N GLY A 221 -11.93 27.47 -3.07
CA GLY A 221 -13.28 27.88 -3.49
C GLY A 221 -13.64 29.31 -3.09
N GLN A 222 -13.26 29.72 -1.87
CA GLN A 222 -13.48 31.08 -1.36
C GLN A 222 -12.37 31.46 -0.37
N VAL A 223 -11.87 32.69 -0.49
CA VAL A 223 -10.91 33.28 0.45
C VAL A 223 -11.66 34.17 1.44
N LEU A 224 -11.28 34.11 2.72
CA LEU A 224 -11.76 35.00 3.76
C LEU A 224 -10.62 35.94 4.17
N ARG A 225 -10.95 37.20 4.42
CA ARG A 225 -10.02 38.24 4.88
C ARG A 225 -10.42 38.78 6.25
N ARG A 226 -9.46 38.89 7.15
CA ARG A 226 -9.60 39.59 8.43
C ARG A 226 -9.28 41.07 8.22
N PRO A 227 -10.19 42.00 8.53
CA PRO A 227 -9.89 43.42 8.47
C PRO A 227 -8.74 43.77 9.44
N GLU A 228 -7.83 44.66 9.02
CA GLU A 228 -6.63 45.02 9.79
C GLU A 228 -6.92 45.47 11.24
N ALA A 229 -8.04 46.19 11.44
CA ALA A 229 -8.46 46.66 12.76
C ALA A 229 -9.14 45.59 13.64
N THR A 230 -9.30 44.35 13.16
CA THR A 230 -10.01 43.27 13.85
C THR A 230 -9.02 42.30 14.49
N GLU A 231 -9.07 42.18 15.82
CA GLU A 231 -8.30 41.18 16.56
C GLU A 231 -8.85 39.76 16.30
N PRO A 232 -7.98 38.73 16.25
CA PRO A 232 -8.42 37.35 16.11
C PRO A 232 -9.18 36.88 17.35
N ASN A 233 -10.41 36.40 17.15
CA ASN A 233 -11.18 35.74 18.19
C ASN A 233 -10.75 34.27 18.29
N ARG A 234 -9.96 33.90 19.30
CA ARG A 234 -9.50 32.51 19.47
C ARG A 234 -10.61 31.49 19.74
N LEU A 235 -11.77 31.92 20.23
CA LEU A 235 -12.89 31.02 20.51
C LEU A 235 -13.78 30.78 19.29
N ASP A 236 -13.71 31.70 18.32
CA ASP A 236 -14.40 31.60 17.05
C ASP A 236 -13.58 32.36 15.99
N PRO A 237 -12.46 31.79 15.51
CA PRO A 237 -11.57 32.48 14.60
C PRO A 237 -12.26 32.91 13.32
N GLY A 238 -13.20 32.09 12.83
CA GLY A 238 -13.99 32.37 11.62
C GLY A 238 -14.79 33.68 11.72
N ALA A 239 -15.29 34.05 12.90
CA ALA A 239 -16.04 35.30 13.10
C ALA A 239 -15.20 36.57 12.88
N SER A 240 -13.86 36.47 12.93
CA SER A 240 -12.97 37.59 12.64
C SER A 240 -12.77 37.83 11.14
N TYR A 241 -13.26 36.95 10.26
CA TYR A 241 -13.04 37.03 8.82
C TYR A 241 -14.32 37.30 8.03
N THR A 242 -14.17 37.99 6.89
CA THR A 242 -15.25 38.22 5.93
C THR A 242 -14.86 37.69 4.55
N PRO A 243 -15.80 37.12 3.76
CA PRO A 243 -15.50 36.65 2.42
C PRO A 243 -14.97 37.74 1.49
N GLU A 244 -13.91 37.43 0.75
CA GLU A 244 -13.46 38.26 -0.38
C GLU A 244 -14.44 38.14 -1.56
N THR A 245 -14.63 39.24 -2.31
CA THR A 245 -15.27 39.17 -3.62
C THR A 245 -14.34 38.52 -4.64
N PRO A 246 -14.85 37.93 -5.73
CA PRO A 246 -14.01 37.38 -6.79
C PRO A 246 -12.95 38.37 -7.32
N GLN A 247 -13.30 39.66 -7.42
CA GLN A 247 -12.37 40.71 -7.86
C GLN A 247 -11.26 40.97 -6.82
N GLN A 248 -11.58 40.90 -5.52
CA GLN A 248 -10.58 41.03 -4.46
C GLN A 248 -9.62 39.84 -4.46
N THR A 249 -10.14 38.62 -4.65
CA THR A 249 -9.32 37.41 -4.75
C THR A 249 -8.44 37.44 -5.99
N GLU A 250 -9.00 37.81 -7.15
CA GLU A 250 -8.24 37.93 -8.40
C GLU A 250 -7.14 39.00 -8.30
N ALA A 251 -7.44 40.16 -7.69
CA ALA A 251 -6.46 41.22 -7.51
C ALA A 251 -5.34 40.86 -6.51
N ALA A 252 -5.66 40.07 -5.47
CA ALA A 252 -4.70 39.68 -4.43
C ALA A 252 -3.99 38.34 -4.72
N GLY A 253 -4.45 37.58 -5.71
CA GLY A 253 -3.96 36.24 -6.04
C GLY A 253 -4.46 35.15 -5.09
N ASP A 254 -4.22 33.91 -5.51
CA ASP A 254 -4.46 32.69 -4.72
C ASP A 254 -3.59 32.65 -3.44
N LEU A 255 -3.88 31.75 -2.51
CA LEU A 255 -3.24 31.72 -1.19
C LEU A 255 -1.84 31.09 -1.25
N PRO A 256 -0.82 31.64 -0.57
CA PRO A 256 0.47 30.96 -0.42
C PRO A 256 0.32 29.58 0.21
N ALA A 257 1.07 28.60 -0.31
CA ALA A 257 1.13 27.26 0.26
C ALA A 257 1.82 27.23 1.64
N GLY A 258 1.44 26.27 2.48
CA GLY A 258 2.02 26.08 3.81
C GLY A 258 1.50 27.07 4.87
N PRO A 259 2.08 27.04 6.08
CA PRO A 259 1.73 27.98 7.15
C PRO A 259 2.19 29.41 6.80
N PRO A 260 1.46 30.45 7.25
CA PRO A 260 0.31 30.38 8.15
C PRO A 260 -1.06 30.14 7.47
N GLN A 261 -1.16 30.18 6.13
CA GLN A 261 -2.46 30.07 5.43
C GLN A 261 -3.09 28.68 5.52
N PHE A 262 -2.26 27.64 5.57
CA PHE A 262 -2.65 26.25 5.78
C PHE A 262 -1.91 25.71 7.02
N PRO A 263 -2.35 26.04 8.24
CA PRO A 263 -1.69 25.62 9.47
C PRO A 263 -1.69 24.10 9.65
N VAL A 264 -0.78 23.62 10.51
CA VAL A 264 -0.68 22.22 10.94
C VAL A 264 -1.76 21.95 12.00
N GLY A 265 -2.55 20.91 11.82
CA GLY A 265 -3.53 20.39 12.78
C GLY A 265 -4.99 20.74 12.49
N ASP A 266 -5.25 21.70 11.60
CA ASP A 266 -6.60 22.26 11.37
C ASP A 266 -7.08 22.15 9.91
N ARG A 267 -6.58 21.15 9.16
CA ARG A 267 -6.95 20.97 7.75
C ARG A 267 -8.18 20.10 7.52
N LEU A 268 -8.67 19.38 8.54
CA LEU A 268 -9.72 18.35 8.36
C LEU A 268 -11.03 18.91 7.80
N GLN A 269 -11.53 20.01 8.35
CA GLN A 269 -12.78 20.57 7.86
C GLN A 269 -12.61 21.16 6.45
N LEU A 270 -11.46 21.78 6.20
CA LEU A 270 -11.11 22.34 4.90
C LEU A 270 -11.12 21.23 3.82
N THR A 271 -10.50 20.08 4.08
CA THR A 271 -10.46 18.97 3.12
C THR A 271 -11.82 18.31 2.96
N GLN A 272 -12.56 18.07 4.04
CA GLN A 272 -13.87 17.45 3.97
C GLN A 272 -14.93 18.34 3.33
N VAL A 273 -14.87 19.66 3.50
CA VAL A 273 -15.90 20.59 2.99
C VAL A 273 -15.45 21.27 1.70
N SER A 274 -14.27 21.88 1.66
CA SER A 274 -13.84 22.64 0.48
C SER A 274 -13.27 21.76 -0.63
N ALA A 275 -12.62 20.64 -0.29
CA ALA A 275 -12.13 19.66 -1.26
C ALA A 275 -13.07 18.47 -1.47
N GLN A 276 -14.09 18.33 -0.62
CA GLN A 276 -15.07 17.23 -0.64
C GLN A 276 -14.46 15.84 -0.45
N LEU A 277 -13.27 15.76 0.15
CA LEU A 277 -12.61 14.49 0.47
C LEU A 277 -13.37 13.73 1.57
N THR A 278 -13.10 12.45 1.65
CA THR A 278 -13.81 11.50 2.52
C THR A 278 -13.01 11.04 3.73
N SER A 279 -11.68 11.18 3.67
CA SER A 279 -10.78 10.81 4.77
C SER A 279 -11.21 11.42 6.11
N GLY A 280 -11.10 10.61 7.17
CA GLY A 280 -11.34 11.00 8.55
C GLY A 280 -10.12 11.59 9.26
N ASP A 281 -8.92 11.33 8.74
CA ASP A 281 -7.65 11.63 9.41
C ASP A 281 -6.95 12.90 8.87
N GLY A 282 -7.62 13.64 7.97
CA GLY A 282 -7.18 14.84 7.26
C GLY A 282 -6.80 16.09 8.07
N ALA A 283 -6.51 16.00 9.38
CA ALA A 283 -6.08 17.14 10.20
C ALA A 283 -4.77 17.78 9.68
N ASN A 284 -3.91 16.97 9.06
CA ASN A 284 -2.65 17.36 8.43
C ASN A 284 -2.54 16.83 6.99
N HIS A 285 -3.62 16.94 6.23
CA HIS A 285 -3.59 16.54 4.82
C HIS A 285 -2.60 17.40 4.02
N LEU A 286 -1.80 16.78 3.15
CA LEU A 286 -0.93 17.46 2.18
C LEU A 286 -1.78 18.14 1.11
N ILE A 287 -1.44 19.37 0.75
CA ILE A 287 -2.25 20.17 -0.20
C ILE A 287 -1.40 20.57 -1.41
N SER A 288 -0.18 21.03 -1.16
CA SER A 288 0.73 21.59 -2.16
C SER A 288 1.65 20.53 -2.76
N LEU A 289 2.11 20.72 -4.01
CA LEU A 289 3.09 19.82 -4.62
C LEU A 289 4.38 19.79 -3.80
N GLY A 290 4.80 20.93 -3.25
CA GLY A 290 5.94 21.01 -2.32
C GLY A 290 5.78 20.09 -1.11
N GLU A 291 4.61 20.07 -0.47
CA GLU A 291 4.32 19.18 0.65
C GLU A 291 4.33 17.69 0.26
N PHE A 292 3.75 17.31 -0.87
CA PHE A 292 3.84 15.95 -1.39
C PHE A 292 5.30 15.53 -1.67
N ALA A 293 6.07 16.39 -2.32
CA ALA A 293 7.49 16.15 -2.58
C ALA A 293 8.30 16.01 -1.29
N ALA A 294 8.04 16.88 -0.30
CA ALA A 294 8.67 16.83 1.01
C ALA A 294 8.37 15.51 1.74
N ALA A 295 7.12 15.04 1.70
CA ALA A 295 6.74 13.76 2.29
C ALA A 295 7.52 12.59 1.69
N TYR A 296 7.66 12.54 0.35
CA TYR A 296 8.45 11.49 -0.32
C TYR A 296 9.92 11.53 0.08
N VAL A 297 10.59 12.69 0.01
CA VAL A 297 12.03 12.74 0.31
C VAL A 297 12.31 12.47 1.80
N MET A 298 11.42 12.87 2.71
CA MET A 298 11.53 12.57 4.14
C MET A 298 11.25 11.10 4.46
N ALA A 299 10.36 10.44 3.70
CA ALA A 299 10.08 9.02 3.87
C ALA A 299 11.30 8.15 3.52
N TRP A 300 12.15 8.60 2.59
CA TRP A 300 13.24 7.79 2.04
C TRP A 300 14.65 8.20 2.47
N SER A 301 14.83 9.40 3.01
CA SER A 301 16.16 9.94 3.31
C SER A 301 16.20 10.70 4.64
N PRO A 302 17.25 10.49 5.47
CA PRO A 302 17.47 11.33 6.64
C PRO A 302 17.90 12.76 6.27
N ALA A 303 18.43 13.00 5.05
CA ALA A 303 19.03 14.27 4.66
C ALA A 303 18.09 15.48 4.71
N CYS A 304 16.77 15.24 4.60
CA CYS A 304 15.77 16.29 4.53
C CYS A 304 15.12 16.63 5.89
N TRP A 305 15.51 15.94 6.97
CA TRP A 305 14.92 16.11 8.30
C TRP A 305 15.46 17.33 9.07
N GLY A 306 16.70 17.73 8.80
CA GLY A 306 17.41 18.71 9.64
C GLY A 306 17.72 18.16 11.04
N ASP A 307 18.21 19.02 11.94
CA ASP A 307 18.54 18.64 13.32
C ASP A 307 17.38 18.91 14.30
N GLU A 308 16.59 19.95 14.03
CA GLU A 308 15.52 20.46 14.90
C GLU A 308 14.13 20.22 14.30
N VAL A 309 13.13 20.02 15.18
CA VAL A 309 11.72 20.00 14.80
C VAL A 309 11.23 21.45 14.67
N PRO A 310 10.78 21.90 13.49
CA PRO A 310 10.54 23.33 13.24
C PRO A 310 9.54 23.95 14.22
N GLY A 311 10.03 24.94 14.97
CA GLY A 311 9.25 25.71 15.96
C GLY A 311 8.80 24.94 17.21
N ALA A 312 9.01 23.63 17.29
CA ALA A 312 8.63 22.84 18.46
C ALA A 312 9.65 22.98 19.60
N ARG A 313 9.18 22.86 20.83
CA ARG A 313 10.01 23.06 22.03
C ARG A 313 9.90 21.90 23.00
N LEU A 314 11.01 21.63 23.69
CA LEU A 314 11.07 20.73 24.83
C LEU A 314 10.93 21.54 26.12
N VAL A 315 9.87 21.27 26.88
CA VAL A 315 9.51 22.06 28.08
C VAL A 315 9.64 21.19 29.32
N ALA A 316 10.46 21.60 30.28
CA ALA A 316 10.57 20.94 31.58
C ALA A 316 9.53 21.50 32.58
N PRO A 317 9.18 20.74 33.65
CA PRO A 317 8.28 21.24 34.68
C PRO A 317 8.78 22.55 35.28
N GLY A 318 7.98 23.62 35.17
CA GLY A 318 8.30 24.94 35.72
C GLY A 318 9.06 25.88 34.77
N ASP A 319 9.50 25.41 33.59
CA ASP A 319 10.12 26.25 32.57
C ASP A 319 9.06 26.88 31.66
N ALA A 320 9.13 28.21 31.48
CA ALA A 320 8.14 28.94 30.69
C ALA A 320 8.45 29.02 29.17
N ILE A 321 9.70 28.78 28.77
CA ILE A 321 10.16 29.01 27.38
C ILE A 321 10.55 27.70 26.67
N GLY A 322 11.12 26.72 27.38
CA GLY A 322 11.65 25.47 26.81
C GLY A 322 12.89 25.67 25.93
N SER A 323 13.55 24.58 25.53
CA SER A 323 14.60 24.58 24.49
C SER A 323 14.02 24.15 23.15
N ALA A 324 14.70 24.44 22.03
CA ALA A 324 14.32 23.86 20.74
C ALA A 324 14.35 22.33 20.83
N LEU A 325 13.32 21.66 20.28
CA LEU A 325 13.23 20.21 20.25
C LEU A 325 14.07 19.67 19.08
N ARG A 326 14.97 18.72 19.35
CA ARG A 326 15.70 18.00 18.30
C ARG A 326 15.04 16.67 17.98
N TRP A 327 15.19 16.20 16.76
CA TRP A 327 14.65 14.90 16.35
C TRP A 327 15.20 13.74 17.18
N LEU A 328 16.47 13.82 17.58
CA LEU A 328 17.16 12.75 18.31
C LEU A 328 17.10 12.88 19.83
N ASP A 329 16.41 13.90 20.35
CA ASP A 329 16.21 14.06 21.80
C ASP A 329 15.48 12.85 22.39
N THR A 330 15.67 12.60 23.69
CA THR A 330 14.92 11.56 24.42
C THR A 330 14.26 12.20 25.65
N PRO A 331 13.08 12.84 25.49
CA PRO A 331 12.40 13.53 26.58
C PRO A 331 12.18 12.63 27.80
N THR A 332 12.57 13.11 28.97
CA THR A 332 12.32 12.41 30.24
C THR A 332 10.81 12.29 30.53
N GLY A 333 10.44 11.49 31.54
CA GLY A 333 9.04 11.28 31.92
C GLY A 333 8.25 12.55 32.22
N GLU A 334 8.95 13.62 32.61
CA GLU A 334 8.37 14.88 33.09
C GLU A 334 8.42 16.02 32.06
N GLN A 335 9.17 15.87 30.97
CA GLN A 335 9.29 16.90 29.93
C GLN A 335 8.17 16.75 28.87
N ASP A 336 7.55 17.87 28.49
CA ASP A 336 6.55 17.92 27.40
C ASP A 336 7.18 18.36 26.08
N VAL A 337 6.54 17.95 24.99
CA VAL A 337 6.76 18.49 23.65
C VAL A 337 5.67 19.53 23.41
N ASP A 338 6.07 20.79 23.29
CA ASP A 338 5.20 21.90 22.96
C ASP A 338 5.30 22.21 21.45
N LEU A 339 4.15 22.32 20.79
CA LEU A 339 4.07 22.60 19.36
C LEU A 339 3.92 24.12 19.14
N PRO A 340 4.30 24.66 17.98
CA PRO A 340 4.15 26.09 17.68
C PRO A 340 2.73 26.60 17.94
N LEU A 341 2.65 27.86 18.40
CA LEU A 341 1.37 28.53 18.60
C LEU A 341 0.66 28.77 17.26
N GLU A 342 -0.65 28.61 17.28
CA GLU A 342 -1.53 28.91 16.15
C GLU A 342 -1.43 30.40 15.77
N VAL A 343 -1.32 30.65 14.47
CA VAL A 343 -1.25 31.99 13.87
C VAL A 343 -2.51 32.23 13.05
N PHE A 344 -3.10 33.41 13.20
CA PHE A 344 -4.29 33.84 12.46
C PHE A 344 -3.88 34.87 11.39
N PRO A 345 -3.56 34.44 10.15
CA PRO A 345 -3.09 35.35 9.10
C PRO A 345 -4.23 36.23 8.57
N GLU A 346 -3.89 37.25 7.78
CA GLU A 346 -4.88 38.17 7.20
C GLU A 346 -5.86 37.46 6.24
N ARG A 347 -5.37 36.54 5.42
CA ARG A 347 -6.15 35.79 4.43
C ARG A 347 -6.10 34.29 4.73
N VAL A 348 -7.24 33.63 4.70
CA VAL A 348 -7.40 32.18 4.94
C VAL A 348 -8.40 31.57 3.97
N PRO A 349 -8.36 30.26 3.70
CA PRO A 349 -9.43 29.62 2.94
C PRO A 349 -10.70 29.50 3.78
N GLN A 350 -11.86 29.52 3.13
CA GLN A 350 -13.11 29.20 3.78
C GLN A 350 -13.06 27.77 4.36
N HIS A 351 -13.68 27.60 5.54
CA HIS A 351 -13.73 26.34 6.29
C HIS A 351 -12.37 25.85 6.83
N LEU A 352 -11.38 26.73 6.93
CA LEU A 352 -10.14 26.42 7.66
C LEU A 352 -10.44 26.12 9.13
N TYR A 353 -11.13 27.04 9.81
CA TYR A 353 -11.41 26.92 11.23
C TYR A 353 -12.74 26.22 11.48
N SER A 354 -12.72 25.30 12.45
CA SER A 354 -13.92 24.70 13.04
C SER A 354 -14.86 25.73 13.64
N ASP A 355 -16.15 25.39 13.73
CA ASP A 355 -17.12 26.25 14.39
C ASP A 355 -16.82 26.40 15.90
N ALA A 356 -17.35 27.46 16.50
CA ALA A 356 -17.11 27.81 17.91
C ALA A 356 -17.47 26.68 18.89
N ALA A 357 -18.50 25.89 18.59
CA ALA A 357 -18.91 24.79 19.47
C ALA A 357 -17.91 23.62 19.41
N THR A 358 -17.43 23.29 18.20
CA THR A 358 -16.39 22.29 17.98
C THR A 358 -15.07 22.70 18.63
N ILE A 359 -14.66 23.97 18.52
CA ILE A 359 -13.46 24.51 19.18
C ILE A 359 -13.61 24.43 20.71
N ALA A 360 -14.74 24.88 21.26
CA ALA A 360 -15.01 24.81 22.69
C ALA A 360 -14.96 23.36 23.23
N GLN A 361 -15.49 22.41 22.46
CA GLN A 361 -15.41 20.99 22.79
C GLN A 361 -13.96 20.47 22.76
N ARG A 362 -13.17 20.81 21.73
CA ARG A 362 -11.74 20.44 21.64
C ARG A 362 -10.93 21.00 22.81
N GLU A 363 -11.18 22.24 23.22
CA GLU A 363 -10.52 22.86 24.37
C GLU A 363 -10.92 22.20 25.69
N LYS A 364 -12.20 21.85 25.86
CA LYS A 364 -12.66 21.05 27.00
C LYS A 364 -11.96 19.69 27.04
N GLU A 365 -11.91 18.97 25.92
CA GLU A 365 -11.22 17.69 25.81
C GLU A 365 -9.71 17.80 26.02
N LYS A 366 -9.10 18.92 25.61
CA LYS A 366 -7.68 19.21 25.85
C LYS A 366 -7.38 19.31 27.34
N VAL A 367 -8.27 19.90 28.13
CA VAL A 367 -8.16 19.95 29.60
C VAL A 367 -8.43 18.57 30.21
N GLU A 368 -9.53 17.92 29.83
CA GLU A 368 -9.94 16.62 30.39
C GLU A 368 -8.92 15.50 30.10
N LYS A 369 -8.32 15.52 28.90
CA LYS A 369 -7.36 14.52 28.43
C LYS A 369 -5.92 15.04 28.40
N ALA A 370 -5.59 16.07 29.17
CA ALA A 370 -4.26 16.70 29.14
C ALA A 370 -3.11 15.69 29.31
N ALA A 371 -3.24 14.78 30.29
CA ALA A 371 -2.23 13.74 30.53
C ALA A 371 -2.12 12.71 29.39
N GLU A 372 -3.22 12.42 28.70
CA GLU A 372 -3.21 11.55 27.52
C GLU A 372 -2.55 12.23 26.33
N LYS A 373 -2.89 13.51 26.05
CA LYS A 373 -2.26 14.32 25.00
C LYS A 373 -0.76 14.50 25.25
N PHE A 374 -0.35 14.73 26.50
CA PHE A 374 1.06 14.74 26.91
C PHE A 374 1.78 13.43 26.53
N ARG A 375 1.19 12.28 26.89
CA ARG A 375 1.76 10.97 26.51
C ARG A 375 1.76 10.76 24.99
N ALA A 376 0.73 11.21 24.29
CA ALA A 376 0.61 11.08 22.84
C ALA A 376 1.70 11.87 22.10
N ARG A 377 1.98 13.13 22.50
CA ARG A 377 3.05 13.93 21.89
C ARG A 377 4.44 13.32 22.11
N ARG A 378 4.74 12.88 23.34
CA ARG A 378 6.00 12.17 23.63
C ARG A 378 6.13 10.86 22.84
N ARG A 379 5.01 10.13 22.69
CA ARG A 379 4.97 8.93 21.84
C ARG A 379 5.24 9.29 20.38
N SER A 380 4.57 10.30 19.83
CA SER A 380 4.79 10.75 18.45
C SER A 380 6.26 11.12 18.23
N HIS A 381 6.87 11.94 19.11
CA HIS A 381 8.27 12.31 18.99
C HIS A 381 9.22 11.10 18.99
N ARG A 382 9.02 10.17 19.94
CA ARG A 382 9.79 8.90 19.98
C ARG A 382 9.65 8.10 18.69
N VAL A 383 8.43 7.96 18.16
CA VAL A 383 8.18 7.18 16.94
C VAL A 383 8.89 7.78 15.73
N HIS A 384 8.87 9.11 15.56
CA HIS A 384 9.57 9.79 14.47
C HIS A 384 11.09 9.72 14.64
N ARG A 385 11.59 9.81 15.87
CA ARG A 385 13.01 9.56 16.17
C ARG A 385 13.43 8.16 15.71
N ASP A 386 12.67 7.13 16.07
CA ASP A 386 12.98 5.75 15.72
C ASP A 386 12.86 5.51 14.21
N PHE A 387 11.91 6.17 13.54
CA PHE A 387 11.80 6.17 12.08
C PHE A 387 13.04 6.78 11.41
N LEU A 388 13.46 7.98 11.84
CA LEU A 388 14.66 8.67 11.36
C LEU A 388 15.92 7.81 11.54
N LEU A 389 16.09 7.16 12.69
CA LEU A 389 17.20 6.24 12.96
C LEU A 389 17.23 5.03 12.01
N GLY A 390 16.08 4.62 11.45
CA GLY A 390 15.97 3.53 10.49
C GLY A 390 16.28 3.91 9.04
N LEU A 391 16.24 5.21 8.68
CA LEU A 391 16.28 5.64 7.27
C LEU A 391 17.58 5.28 6.55
N GLY A 392 18.73 5.32 7.22
CA GLY A 392 20.00 4.92 6.62
C GLY A 392 20.04 3.45 6.16
N ARG A 393 19.29 2.57 6.86
CA ARG A 393 19.14 1.16 6.48
C ARG A 393 18.22 1.02 5.26
N VAL A 394 17.12 1.79 5.24
CA VAL A 394 16.21 1.83 4.08
C VAL A 394 16.91 2.32 2.82
N GLN A 395 17.75 3.37 2.92
CA GLN A 395 18.55 3.84 1.80
C GLN A 395 19.49 2.76 1.24
N ARG A 396 20.11 1.97 2.12
CA ARG A 396 20.96 0.84 1.72
C ARG A 396 20.20 -0.26 1.01
N VAL A 397 18.98 -0.60 1.46
CA VAL A 397 18.09 -1.55 0.77
C VAL A 397 17.77 -1.05 -0.64
N LEU A 398 17.27 0.19 -0.77
CA LEU A 398 16.86 0.77 -2.05
C LEU A 398 18.03 0.94 -3.02
N ALA A 399 19.24 1.25 -2.52
CA ALA A 399 20.44 1.34 -3.35
C ALA A 399 20.93 -0.03 -3.88
N ASN A 400 20.50 -1.15 -3.28
CA ASN A 400 21.00 -2.48 -3.62
C ASN A 400 19.91 -3.42 -4.17
N VAL A 401 18.66 -2.99 -4.26
CA VAL A 401 17.57 -3.83 -4.77
C VAL A 401 16.74 -3.06 -5.79
N PRO A 402 16.58 -3.58 -7.02
CA PRO A 402 15.60 -3.06 -7.96
C PRO A 402 14.21 -3.03 -7.31
N THR A 403 13.68 -1.83 -7.13
CA THR A 403 12.46 -1.57 -6.37
C THR A 403 11.37 -1.04 -7.29
N TYR A 404 10.18 -1.62 -7.19
CA TYR A 404 8.98 -1.24 -7.91
C TYR A 404 7.92 -0.83 -6.91
N MET A 405 7.14 0.20 -7.23
CA MET A 405 6.15 0.76 -6.32
C MET A 405 4.79 0.85 -7.00
N MET A 406 3.72 0.67 -6.22
CA MET A 406 2.35 0.68 -6.70
C MET A 406 1.63 1.95 -6.30
N PHE A 407 0.70 2.39 -7.14
CA PHE A 407 -0.08 3.59 -6.85
C PHE A 407 -1.25 3.21 -5.95
N ASP A 408 -1.16 3.62 -4.69
CA ASP A 408 -2.20 3.36 -3.70
C ASP A 408 -2.92 4.65 -3.30
N ASP A 409 -3.88 4.55 -2.38
CA ASP A 409 -4.76 5.67 -2.09
C ASP A 409 -4.16 6.71 -1.14
N HIS A 410 -3.47 6.33 -0.06
CA HIS A 410 -2.85 7.33 0.82
C HIS A 410 -1.67 8.07 0.17
N ASP A 411 -1.23 7.69 -1.03
CA ASP A 411 -0.35 8.54 -1.85
C ASP A 411 -1.03 9.85 -2.30
N VAL A 412 -2.37 9.93 -2.22
CA VAL A 412 -3.18 11.14 -2.50
C VAL A 412 -4.15 11.45 -1.35
N THR A 413 -5.04 10.51 -1.04
CA THR A 413 -6.05 10.54 0.02
C THR A 413 -6.73 9.18 0.08
N ASP A 414 -7.06 8.72 1.29
CA ASP A 414 -7.84 7.52 1.56
C ASP A 414 -9.02 7.36 0.58
N ASP A 415 -9.01 6.25 -0.14
CA ASP A 415 -9.91 5.84 -1.21
C ASP A 415 -10.23 6.90 -2.28
N PHE A 416 -9.22 7.56 -2.82
CA PHE A 416 -9.45 8.38 -4.00
C PHE A 416 -10.09 7.56 -5.13
N PHE A 417 -11.05 8.19 -5.81
CA PHE A 417 -11.94 7.52 -6.77
C PHE A 417 -12.81 6.39 -6.18
N LEU A 418 -13.18 6.48 -4.90
CA LEU A 418 -14.09 5.56 -4.19
C LEU A 418 -15.34 5.16 -4.99
N ASN A 419 -16.08 6.12 -5.55
CA ASN A 419 -17.28 5.86 -6.35
C ASN A 419 -17.57 7.03 -7.32
N PRO A 420 -18.51 6.89 -8.28
CA PRO A 420 -18.81 7.93 -9.26
C PRO A 420 -19.25 9.26 -8.61
N MET A 421 -19.96 9.23 -7.48
CA MET A 421 -20.36 10.45 -6.77
C MET A 421 -19.17 11.17 -6.13
N TRP A 422 -18.24 10.43 -5.52
CA TRP A 422 -16.99 10.95 -4.99
C TRP A 422 -16.21 11.69 -6.08
N ARG A 423 -16.03 11.05 -7.24
CA ARG A 423 -15.32 11.64 -8.39
C ARG A 423 -15.91 12.99 -8.76
N ARG A 424 -17.23 13.05 -8.96
CA ARG A 424 -17.95 14.28 -9.34
C ARG A 424 -17.79 15.39 -8.29
N ARG A 425 -17.82 15.06 -7.00
CA ARG A 425 -17.72 16.05 -5.92
C ARG A 425 -16.31 16.61 -5.80
N VAL A 426 -15.30 15.75 -5.73
CA VAL A 426 -13.91 16.18 -5.55
C VAL A 426 -13.42 16.93 -6.78
N GLN A 427 -13.61 16.37 -7.98
CA GLN A 427 -13.24 17.05 -9.23
C GLN A 427 -14.09 18.30 -9.49
N GLY A 428 -15.26 18.43 -8.87
CA GLY A 428 -16.11 19.62 -8.94
C GLY A 428 -15.63 20.81 -8.09
N THR A 429 -14.59 20.64 -7.27
CA THR A 429 -14.06 21.70 -6.41
C THR A 429 -12.63 22.09 -6.80
N ALA A 430 -12.29 23.37 -6.62
CA ALA A 430 -10.95 23.87 -6.90
C ALA A 430 -9.89 23.18 -6.03
N LEU A 431 -10.12 23.07 -4.72
CA LEU A 431 -9.16 22.44 -3.81
C LEU A 431 -9.04 20.93 -4.04
N GLY A 432 -10.14 20.24 -4.38
CA GLY A 432 -10.12 18.82 -4.73
C GLY A 432 -9.28 18.56 -5.98
N GLN A 433 -9.38 19.40 -7.01
CA GLN A 433 -8.52 19.32 -8.19
C GLN A 433 -7.04 19.59 -7.86
N VAL A 434 -6.76 20.56 -6.98
CA VAL A 434 -5.38 20.86 -6.52
C VAL A 434 -4.76 19.63 -5.85
N ILE A 435 -5.45 19.04 -4.87
CA ILE A 435 -4.94 17.89 -4.13
C ILE A 435 -4.75 16.67 -5.06
N LEU A 436 -5.75 16.35 -5.90
CA LEU A 436 -5.67 15.24 -6.85
C LEU A 436 -4.50 15.40 -7.83
N THR A 437 -4.38 16.59 -8.44
CA THR A 437 -3.34 16.84 -9.45
C THR A 437 -1.96 16.80 -8.82
N ASN A 438 -1.78 17.40 -7.65
CA ASN A 438 -0.49 17.44 -6.96
C ASN A 438 -0.06 16.06 -6.46
N GLY A 439 -0.98 15.28 -5.86
CA GLY A 439 -0.67 13.93 -5.38
C GLY A 439 -0.33 12.96 -6.52
N MET A 440 -1.13 12.94 -7.58
CA MET A 440 -0.87 12.10 -8.77
C MET A 440 0.40 12.50 -9.49
N LEU A 441 0.70 13.80 -9.59
CA LEU A 441 1.96 14.27 -10.16
C LEU A 441 3.16 13.87 -9.29
N ALA A 442 3.06 14.00 -7.96
CA ALA A 442 4.12 13.59 -7.07
C ALA A 442 4.39 12.08 -7.18
N TYR A 443 3.34 11.24 -7.20
CA TYR A 443 3.51 9.81 -7.43
C TYR A 443 4.22 9.52 -8.77
N ALA A 444 3.83 10.20 -9.86
CA ALA A 444 4.48 10.04 -11.16
C ALA A 444 5.97 10.36 -11.11
N LEU A 445 6.33 11.49 -10.48
CA LEU A 445 7.69 11.99 -10.40
C LEU A 445 8.60 11.12 -9.52
N PHE A 446 8.10 10.66 -8.37
CA PHE A 446 8.91 9.95 -7.37
C PHE A 446 8.86 8.42 -7.50
N GLN A 447 7.89 7.85 -8.22
CA GLN A 447 7.70 6.39 -8.29
C GLN A 447 7.49 5.87 -9.71
N ASP A 448 6.43 6.31 -10.40
CA ASP A 448 6.05 5.73 -11.70
C ASP A 448 7.16 5.86 -12.76
N TRP A 449 7.86 7.00 -12.77
CA TRP A 449 8.98 7.22 -13.70
C TRP A 449 10.07 6.15 -13.57
N GLY A 450 10.35 5.70 -12.33
CA GLY A 450 11.33 4.64 -12.06
C GLY A 450 10.82 3.23 -12.39
N ASN A 451 9.51 2.98 -12.29
CA ASN A 451 8.91 1.67 -12.56
C ASN A 451 9.04 1.27 -14.04
N ASP A 452 8.75 2.21 -14.96
CA ASP A 452 8.91 2.01 -16.41
C ASP A 452 9.50 3.27 -17.08
N PRO A 453 10.83 3.42 -17.05
CA PRO A 453 11.50 4.57 -17.62
C PRO A 453 11.26 4.75 -19.13
N ARG A 454 10.98 3.66 -19.87
CA ARG A 454 10.80 3.72 -21.33
C ARG A 454 9.52 4.41 -21.73
N ARG A 455 8.48 4.27 -20.91
CA ARG A 455 7.18 4.91 -21.13
C ARG A 455 7.27 6.44 -21.18
N TYR A 456 8.32 6.99 -20.58
CA TYR A 456 8.60 8.42 -20.54
C TYR A 456 9.48 8.91 -21.69
N ASP A 457 10.09 8.03 -22.49
CA ASP A 457 11.04 8.41 -23.55
C ASP A 457 10.38 9.23 -24.66
N GLU A 458 9.15 8.87 -25.04
CA GLU A 458 8.44 9.57 -26.10
C GLU A 458 7.81 10.86 -25.58
N VAL A 459 8.18 11.98 -26.22
CA VAL A 459 7.69 13.33 -25.92
C VAL A 459 7.14 13.95 -27.21
N THR A 460 6.04 14.67 -27.10
CA THR A 460 5.46 15.42 -28.20
C THR A 460 6.33 16.64 -28.49
N THR A 461 6.90 16.67 -29.68
CA THR A 461 7.75 17.78 -30.17
C THR A 461 7.09 18.49 -31.35
N PRO A 462 7.53 19.70 -31.73
CA PRO A 462 7.08 20.35 -32.97
C PRO A 462 7.27 19.46 -34.22
N GLU A 463 8.25 18.56 -34.19
CA GLU A 463 8.55 17.58 -35.25
C GLU A 463 7.67 16.32 -35.19
N ARG A 464 7.09 16.00 -34.02
CA ARG A 464 6.20 14.86 -33.76
C ARG A 464 4.85 15.28 -33.14
N PRO A 465 4.07 16.16 -33.80
CA PRO A 465 2.77 16.59 -33.28
C PRO A 465 1.72 15.47 -33.30
N ASP A 466 1.98 14.36 -34.00
CA ASP A 466 1.15 13.17 -34.06
C ASP A 466 0.99 12.45 -32.72
N LEU A 467 1.90 12.68 -31.77
CA LEU A 467 1.92 12.05 -30.44
C LEU A 467 0.91 12.65 -29.45
N GLY A 468 0.26 13.78 -29.79
CA GLY A 468 -0.95 14.24 -29.11
C GLY A 468 -0.77 14.95 -27.76
N GLY A 469 0.46 15.08 -27.23
CA GLY A 469 0.77 15.90 -26.05
C GLY A 469 0.33 15.32 -24.71
N GLN A 470 0.08 14.02 -24.65
CA GLN A 470 -0.46 13.32 -23.48
C GLN A 470 0.30 12.03 -23.13
N LEU A 471 1.54 11.89 -23.60
CA LEU A 471 2.42 10.77 -23.24
C LEU A 471 3.06 11.01 -21.85
N PRO A 472 3.54 9.97 -21.15
CA PRO A 472 4.22 10.16 -19.87
C PRO A 472 5.42 11.11 -19.95
N GLY A 473 6.18 11.12 -21.05
CA GLY A 473 7.25 12.10 -21.27
C GLY A 473 6.75 13.55 -21.31
N ASP A 474 5.57 13.79 -21.88
CA ASP A 474 4.95 15.12 -21.90
C ASP A 474 4.59 15.62 -20.48
N LEU A 475 4.37 14.70 -19.53
CA LEU A 475 4.10 15.05 -18.13
C LEU A 475 5.31 15.77 -17.51
N LEU A 476 6.52 15.28 -17.78
CA LEU A 476 7.76 15.83 -17.24
C LEU A 476 8.02 17.23 -17.79
N GLU A 477 7.89 17.42 -19.11
CA GLU A 477 7.93 18.73 -19.77
C GLU A 477 6.90 19.71 -19.17
N LYS A 478 5.66 19.25 -18.97
CA LYS A 478 4.60 20.06 -18.33
C LYS A 478 4.93 20.43 -16.89
N ALA A 479 5.47 19.49 -16.12
CA ALA A 479 5.80 19.72 -14.71
C ALA A 479 6.86 20.84 -14.55
N THR A 480 7.83 20.96 -15.47
CA THR A 480 8.83 22.05 -15.41
C THR A 480 8.24 23.45 -15.54
N ARG A 481 7.04 23.56 -16.12
CA ARG A 481 6.37 24.84 -16.38
C ARG A 481 5.44 25.26 -15.24
N LEU A 482 5.21 24.41 -14.24
CA LEU A 482 4.32 24.73 -13.13
C LEU A 482 4.83 25.92 -12.32
N PHE A 483 6.13 25.96 -11.99
CA PHE A 483 6.71 26.99 -11.13
C PHE A 483 7.81 27.76 -11.88
N PRO A 484 7.45 28.65 -12.81
CA PRO A 484 8.43 29.44 -13.56
C PRO A 484 9.18 30.39 -12.62
N ALA A 485 10.49 30.59 -12.85
CA ALA A 485 11.32 31.43 -11.98
C ALA A 485 10.91 32.92 -11.96
N SER A 486 10.06 33.37 -12.89
CA SER A 486 9.65 34.76 -13.03
C SER A 486 8.29 35.09 -12.40
N ALA A 487 7.55 34.11 -11.87
CA ALA A 487 6.21 34.33 -11.33
C ALA A 487 5.79 33.23 -10.34
N PRO A 488 4.88 33.54 -9.38
CA PRO A 488 4.23 32.51 -8.57
C PRO A 488 3.48 31.49 -9.43
N GLY A 489 3.53 30.21 -9.04
CA GLY A 489 2.83 29.11 -9.70
C GLY A 489 1.72 28.51 -8.82
N PRO A 490 1.00 27.49 -9.28
CA PRO A 490 1.21 26.80 -10.54
C PRO A 490 0.73 27.61 -11.75
N ASP A 491 1.45 27.53 -12.88
CA ASP A 491 0.94 28.01 -14.17
C ASP A 491 -0.37 27.30 -14.51
N ALA A 492 -1.43 28.09 -14.74
CA ALA A 492 -2.78 27.56 -14.90
C ALA A 492 -2.94 26.66 -16.13
N THR A 493 -2.18 26.92 -17.20
CA THR A 493 -2.24 26.13 -18.44
C THR A 493 -1.55 24.78 -18.23
N ALA A 494 -0.34 24.79 -17.67
CA ALA A 494 0.39 23.58 -17.33
C ALA A 494 -0.41 22.71 -16.34
N PHE A 495 -0.98 23.31 -15.30
CA PHE A 495 -1.81 22.62 -14.32
C PHE A 495 -3.04 21.94 -14.97
N ALA A 496 -3.76 22.66 -15.84
CA ALA A 496 -4.90 22.10 -16.55
C ALA A 496 -4.51 21.01 -17.56
N GLU A 497 -3.35 21.13 -18.22
CA GLU A 497 -2.81 20.07 -19.08
C GLU A 497 -2.49 18.79 -18.30
N ILE A 498 -1.84 18.91 -17.15
CA ILE A 498 -1.52 17.77 -16.27
C ILE A 498 -2.80 17.11 -15.77
N GLY A 499 -3.77 17.89 -15.27
CA GLY A 499 -5.06 17.35 -14.84
C GLY A 499 -5.80 16.58 -15.94
N ARG A 500 -5.69 17.00 -17.21
CA ARG A 500 -6.25 16.25 -18.35
C ARG A 500 -5.57 14.90 -18.57
N MET A 501 -4.25 14.83 -18.39
CA MET A 501 -3.51 13.56 -18.50
C MET A 501 -3.94 12.56 -17.42
N PHE A 502 -4.35 13.05 -16.25
CA PHE A 502 -4.93 12.25 -15.17
C PHE A 502 -6.44 12.03 -15.28
N GLY A 503 -7.06 12.43 -16.40
CA GLY A 503 -8.47 12.23 -16.67
C GLY A 503 -9.41 13.04 -15.78
N HIS A 504 -8.96 14.17 -15.21
CA HIS A 504 -9.79 15.04 -14.36
C HIS A 504 -10.90 15.77 -15.14
N ASN A 505 -10.82 15.75 -16.47
CA ASN A 505 -11.84 16.28 -17.38
C ASN A 505 -12.81 15.20 -17.90
N LEU A 506 -12.70 13.95 -17.42
CA LEU A 506 -13.48 12.82 -17.89
C LEU A 506 -14.53 12.42 -16.85
N ASP A 507 -15.78 12.36 -17.27
CA ASP A 507 -16.88 11.88 -16.43
C ASP A 507 -16.93 10.34 -16.41
N ASN A 508 -17.31 9.80 -15.26
CA ASN A 508 -17.64 8.39 -15.14
C ASN A 508 -19.13 8.18 -15.38
N GLN A 509 -19.48 7.74 -16.59
CA GLN A 509 -20.87 7.61 -17.04
C GLN A 509 -21.42 6.20 -16.82
N PRO A 510 -22.72 6.04 -16.50
CA PRO A 510 -23.33 4.73 -16.34
C PRO A 510 -23.45 4.01 -17.70
N VAL A 511 -23.24 2.69 -17.68
CA VAL A 511 -23.51 1.79 -18.80
C VAL A 511 -24.96 1.30 -18.76
N ALA A 512 -25.40 0.61 -19.82
CA ALA A 512 -26.83 0.26 -20.03
C ALA A 512 -27.47 -0.58 -18.91
N ASP A 513 -26.68 -1.31 -18.12
CA ASP A 513 -27.15 -2.13 -17.00
C ASP A 513 -27.13 -1.41 -15.65
N GLY A 514 -26.81 -0.11 -15.63
CA GLY A 514 -26.78 0.73 -14.43
C GLY A 514 -25.45 0.72 -13.68
N ARG A 515 -24.48 -0.11 -14.09
CA ARG A 515 -23.10 -0.05 -13.58
C ARG A 515 -22.36 1.14 -14.19
N PHE A 516 -21.14 1.38 -13.75
CA PHE A 516 -20.24 2.41 -14.27
C PHE A 516 -18.95 1.76 -14.73
N GLY A 517 -18.57 2.00 -15.99
CA GLY A 517 -17.33 1.46 -16.58
C GLY A 517 -16.08 2.20 -16.11
N THR A 518 -14.93 1.86 -16.69
CA THR A 518 -13.67 2.58 -16.41
C THR A 518 -13.64 3.98 -16.99
N VAL A 519 -12.91 4.89 -16.35
CA VAL A 519 -12.43 6.12 -16.98
C VAL A 519 -11.08 5.81 -17.63
N ASP A 520 -10.95 6.11 -18.92
CA ASP A 520 -9.74 5.86 -19.69
C ASP A 520 -8.89 7.13 -19.78
N ALA A 521 -8.15 7.40 -18.70
CA ALA A 521 -7.22 8.52 -18.65
C ALA A 521 -5.98 8.23 -19.53
N PRO A 522 -5.37 9.27 -20.16
CA PRO A 522 -4.14 9.09 -20.93
C PRO A 522 -2.99 8.47 -20.12
N MET A 523 -2.85 8.85 -18.85
CA MET A 523 -1.91 8.25 -17.93
C MET A 523 -2.48 6.96 -17.34
N THR A 524 -1.71 5.88 -17.44
CA THR A 524 -2.00 4.59 -16.79
C THR A 524 -0.91 4.24 -15.78
N TRP A 525 -1.20 3.41 -14.77
CA TRP A 525 -0.24 3.15 -13.67
C TRP A 525 0.15 1.68 -13.51
N HIS A 526 -0.38 0.81 -14.38
CA HIS A 526 0.01 -0.60 -14.44
C HIS A 526 1.32 -0.76 -15.22
N PHE A 527 2.11 -1.75 -14.87
CA PHE A 527 3.37 -2.05 -15.56
C PHE A 527 3.68 -3.54 -15.53
N THR A 528 4.54 -3.98 -16.44
CA THR A 528 4.97 -5.38 -16.57
C THR A 528 6.47 -5.48 -16.40
N VAL A 529 6.90 -6.50 -15.66
CA VAL A 529 8.30 -6.80 -15.41
C VAL A 529 8.62 -8.25 -15.77
N ASP A 530 9.14 -8.48 -16.97
CA ASP A 530 9.73 -9.77 -17.37
C ASP A 530 10.98 -10.15 -16.56
N GLY A 531 11.09 -11.45 -16.24
CA GLY A 531 12.30 -12.12 -15.81
C GLY A 531 12.58 -13.39 -16.66
N PRO A 532 13.66 -14.13 -16.37
CA PRO A 532 14.03 -15.31 -17.16
C PRO A 532 12.98 -16.43 -17.11
N LYS A 533 12.38 -16.65 -15.94
CA LYS A 533 11.43 -17.73 -15.63
C LYS A 533 10.05 -17.27 -15.21
N HIS A 534 9.82 -15.96 -15.08
CA HIS A 534 8.57 -15.39 -14.62
C HIS A 534 8.23 -14.09 -15.36
N VAL A 535 6.97 -13.71 -15.32
CA VAL A 535 6.49 -12.38 -15.71
C VAL A 535 5.76 -11.80 -14.53
N VAL A 536 6.14 -10.58 -14.12
CA VAL A 536 5.40 -9.84 -13.09
C VAL A 536 4.49 -8.83 -13.75
N VAL A 537 3.25 -8.69 -13.28
CA VAL A 537 2.35 -7.59 -13.64
C VAL A 537 1.88 -6.86 -12.39
N ALA A 538 2.00 -5.54 -12.36
CA ALA A 538 1.47 -4.70 -11.31
C ALA A 538 0.17 -4.06 -11.78
N LEU A 539 -0.90 -4.22 -11.01
CA LEU A 539 -2.24 -3.75 -11.37
C LEU A 539 -2.46 -2.27 -11.02
N ASP A 540 -3.28 -1.58 -11.79
CA ASP A 540 -3.80 -0.25 -11.47
C ASP A 540 -5.19 -0.41 -10.86
N ASN A 541 -5.21 -0.59 -9.53
CA ASN A 541 -6.44 -0.80 -8.74
C ASN A 541 -7.19 0.49 -8.44
N ARG A 542 -6.53 1.64 -8.53
CA ARG A 542 -7.08 2.89 -8.01
C ARG A 542 -7.72 3.77 -9.09
N THR A 543 -7.23 3.75 -10.33
CA THR A 543 -7.68 4.74 -11.33
C THR A 543 -8.59 4.19 -12.43
N ARG A 544 -8.44 2.91 -12.80
CA ARG A 544 -9.25 2.24 -13.85
C ARG A 544 -10.30 1.29 -13.27
N ARG A 545 -11.10 1.82 -12.33
CA ARG A 545 -12.11 1.08 -11.56
C ARG A 545 -13.42 0.85 -12.32
N SER A 546 -14.16 -0.20 -11.97
CA SER A 546 -15.58 -0.40 -12.33
C SER A 546 -16.47 -0.32 -11.10
N TYR A 547 -17.63 0.33 -11.19
CA TYR A 547 -18.54 0.48 -10.05
C TYR A 547 -19.89 -0.17 -10.31
N VAL A 548 -20.41 -0.89 -9.32
CA VAL A 548 -21.72 -1.56 -9.42
C VAL A 548 -22.88 -0.55 -9.37
N ALA A 549 -22.66 0.62 -8.76
CA ALA A 549 -23.65 1.70 -8.64
C ALA A 549 -22.97 3.06 -8.45
N GLU A 550 -23.73 4.16 -8.56
CA GLU A 550 -23.24 5.52 -8.32
C GLU A 550 -22.77 5.73 -6.87
N ILE A 551 -23.44 5.05 -5.94
CA ILE A 551 -23.15 5.03 -4.51
C ILE A 551 -23.11 3.57 -4.09
N GLY A 552 -21.98 3.12 -3.57
CA GLY A 552 -21.73 1.73 -3.22
C GLY A 552 -20.28 1.50 -2.81
N PRO A 553 -19.91 0.24 -2.54
CA PRO A 553 -18.53 -0.12 -2.25
C PRO A 553 -17.61 0.25 -3.44
N PRO A 554 -16.32 0.50 -3.17
CA PRO A 554 -15.36 0.81 -4.22
C PRO A 554 -15.30 -0.26 -5.29
N GLY A 555 -15.08 0.20 -6.51
CA GLY A 555 -14.66 -0.66 -7.61
C GLY A 555 -13.22 -1.13 -7.43
N ASN A 556 -12.90 -2.34 -7.90
CA ASN A 556 -11.50 -2.77 -8.04
C ASN A 556 -11.01 -2.42 -9.45
N VAL A 557 -10.70 -3.37 -10.32
CA VAL A 557 -10.23 -3.08 -11.70
C VAL A 557 -11.30 -3.47 -12.71
N ALA A 558 -11.72 -2.56 -13.61
CA ALA A 558 -12.74 -2.87 -14.60
C ALA A 558 -12.36 -4.04 -15.52
N THR A 559 -13.35 -4.77 -16.05
CA THR A 559 -13.10 -5.91 -16.94
C THR A 559 -12.30 -5.54 -18.18
N GLU A 560 -12.54 -4.37 -18.76
CA GLU A 560 -11.80 -3.85 -19.91
C GLU A 560 -10.35 -3.52 -19.51
N ALA A 561 -10.15 -2.94 -18.33
CA ALA A 561 -8.83 -2.61 -17.83
C ALA A 561 -8.01 -3.87 -17.51
N LEU A 562 -8.62 -4.93 -16.98
CA LEU A 562 -7.96 -6.23 -16.78
C LEU A 562 -7.42 -6.84 -18.10
N VAL A 563 -8.08 -6.54 -19.23
CA VAL A 563 -7.60 -7.00 -20.54
C VAL A 563 -6.28 -6.36 -20.93
N ASP A 564 -6.08 -5.10 -20.56
CA ASP A 564 -4.85 -4.34 -20.83
C ASP A 564 -3.74 -4.68 -19.82
N GLN A 565 -4.11 -4.86 -18.55
CA GLN A 565 -3.17 -4.98 -17.43
C GLN A 565 -2.54 -6.38 -17.28
N ILE A 566 -3.24 -7.44 -17.69
CA ILE A 566 -2.77 -8.83 -17.55
C ILE A 566 -2.51 -9.40 -18.94
N PRO A 567 -1.32 -9.94 -19.26
CA PRO A 567 -1.00 -10.45 -20.59
C PRO A 567 -1.93 -11.60 -20.98
N ARG A 568 -2.17 -11.72 -22.29
CA ARG A 568 -2.88 -12.90 -22.82
C ARG A 568 -1.99 -14.15 -22.66
N PRO A 569 -2.58 -15.28 -22.28
CA PRO A 569 -1.88 -16.57 -22.31
C PRO A 569 -1.63 -17.03 -23.76
N PRO A 570 -0.63 -17.91 -24.00
CA PRO A 570 0.36 -18.36 -23.02
C PRO A 570 1.40 -17.27 -22.72
N LEU A 571 2.09 -17.39 -21.59
CA LEU A 571 3.27 -16.57 -21.31
C LEU A 571 4.35 -16.76 -22.41
N PRO A 572 5.25 -15.78 -22.60
CA PRO A 572 6.37 -15.90 -23.52
C PRO A 572 7.19 -17.19 -23.28
N ALA A 573 7.78 -17.74 -24.34
CA ALA A 573 8.52 -19.00 -24.26
C ALA A 573 9.61 -18.99 -23.17
N GLY A 574 9.63 -20.03 -22.34
CA GLY A 574 10.57 -20.19 -21.22
C GLY A 574 10.12 -19.57 -19.90
N ARG A 575 8.92 -18.95 -19.84
CA ARG A 575 8.37 -18.33 -18.62
C ARG A 575 7.38 -19.33 -18.02
N GLU A 576 7.53 -19.58 -16.73
CA GLU A 576 6.87 -20.69 -16.02
C GLU A 576 5.80 -20.22 -15.04
N VAL A 577 5.90 -18.98 -14.55
CA VAL A 577 5.00 -18.42 -13.52
C VAL A 577 4.60 -16.98 -13.88
N LEU A 578 3.31 -16.67 -13.76
CA LEU A 578 2.82 -15.30 -13.72
C LEU A 578 2.79 -14.83 -12.27
N VAL A 579 3.41 -13.70 -11.97
CA VAL A 579 3.32 -13.02 -10.68
C VAL A 579 2.46 -11.77 -10.86
N VAL A 580 1.45 -11.59 -10.03
CA VAL A 580 0.57 -10.42 -10.03
C VAL A 580 0.81 -9.65 -8.74
N VAL A 581 1.09 -8.36 -8.84
CA VAL A 581 1.19 -7.46 -7.69
C VAL A 581 -0.07 -6.62 -7.66
N ALA A 582 -0.78 -6.66 -6.53
CA ALA A 582 -2.00 -5.89 -6.31
C ALA A 582 -1.92 -5.23 -4.94
N PRO A 583 -2.33 -3.96 -4.77
CA PRO A 583 -2.34 -3.33 -3.46
C PRO A 583 -3.28 -4.07 -2.52
N LEU A 584 -4.49 -4.29 -3.02
CA LEU A 584 -5.55 -4.98 -2.31
C LEU A 584 -5.41 -6.49 -2.36
N GLN A 585 -5.88 -7.13 -1.30
CA GLN A 585 -5.98 -8.57 -1.23
C GLN A 585 -7.04 -9.08 -2.22
N VAL A 586 -6.63 -9.86 -3.23
CA VAL A 586 -7.53 -10.42 -4.26
C VAL A 586 -8.34 -11.60 -3.69
N ILE A 587 -7.66 -12.53 -3.02
CA ILE A 587 -8.24 -13.71 -2.39
C ILE A 587 -8.21 -13.49 -0.88
N GLY A 588 -9.30 -12.97 -0.32
CA GLY A 588 -9.47 -12.73 1.10
C GLY A 588 -9.42 -14.02 1.95
N PRO A 589 -9.21 -13.92 3.28
CA PRO A 589 -9.40 -15.06 4.17
C PRO A 589 -10.85 -15.53 4.07
N PRO A 590 -11.12 -16.80 3.68
CA PRO A 590 -12.45 -17.23 3.22
C PRO A 590 -13.63 -17.01 4.19
N VAL A 591 -13.34 -16.91 5.50
CA VAL A 591 -14.34 -16.65 6.56
C VAL A 591 -14.74 -15.16 6.63
N ILE A 592 -13.89 -14.24 6.19
CA ILE A 592 -14.12 -12.79 6.29
C ILE A 592 -15.13 -12.30 5.25
N ASP A 593 -14.99 -12.73 3.99
CA ASP A 593 -15.82 -12.25 2.86
C ASP A 593 -17.28 -12.73 2.92
N GLU A 594 -17.55 -13.92 3.46
CA GLU A 594 -18.89 -14.52 3.40
C GLU A 594 -19.82 -14.14 4.55
N VAL A 595 -19.28 -14.13 5.78
CA VAL A 595 -20.07 -14.03 7.02
C VAL A 595 -19.81 -12.72 7.75
N VAL A 596 -18.55 -12.27 7.79
CA VAL A 596 -18.12 -11.15 8.64
C VAL A 596 -18.29 -9.81 7.93
N ALA A 597 -17.86 -9.67 6.67
CA ALA A 597 -17.94 -8.40 5.91
C ALA A 597 -19.38 -7.86 5.80
N LYS A 598 -20.37 -8.74 5.54
CA LYS A 598 -21.79 -8.36 5.44
C LYS A 598 -22.44 -8.01 6.78
N ALA A 599 -21.92 -8.56 7.89
CA ALA A 599 -22.40 -8.28 9.23
C ALA A 599 -21.76 -6.99 9.80
N ILE A 600 -20.47 -6.79 9.55
CA ILE A 600 -19.69 -5.57 9.83
C ILE A 600 -20.38 -4.36 9.19
N TYR A 601 -20.75 -4.46 7.91
CA TYR A 601 -21.50 -3.42 7.18
C TYR A 601 -22.71 -2.89 7.97
N ARG A 602 -23.56 -3.78 8.48
CA ARG A 602 -24.78 -3.38 9.22
C ARG A 602 -24.48 -2.72 10.56
N ILE A 603 -23.40 -3.12 11.23
CA ILE A 603 -23.03 -2.61 12.55
C ILE A 603 -22.39 -1.23 12.42
N PHE A 604 -21.48 -1.04 11.46
CA PHE A 604 -20.83 0.26 11.24
C PHE A 604 -21.78 1.32 10.69
N ASP A 605 -22.65 0.96 9.73
CA ASP A 605 -23.67 1.89 9.22
C ASP A 605 -24.72 2.25 10.29
N MET A 606 -25.03 1.34 11.23
CA MET A 606 -25.89 1.66 12.37
C MET A 606 -25.22 2.65 13.34
N ALA A 607 -23.89 2.57 13.50
CA ALA A 607 -23.14 3.46 14.39
C ALA A 607 -22.89 4.86 13.80
N LYS A 608 -22.75 4.99 12.47
CA LYS A 608 -22.51 6.28 11.75
C LYS A 608 -23.77 6.85 11.05
N ARG A 609 -24.96 6.26 11.29
CA ARG A 609 -26.20 6.50 10.53
C ARG A 609 -26.64 7.96 10.46
N GLU A 610 -26.48 8.71 11.55
CA GLU A 610 -26.93 10.10 11.65
C GLU A 610 -26.12 11.05 10.74
N GLY A 611 -24.80 10.87 10.62
CA GLY A 611 -23.94 11.74 9.80
C GLY A 611 -23.99 11.46 8.29
N LEU A 612 -24.20 10.19 7.89
CA LEU A 612 -24.21 9.79 6.47
C LEU A 612 -25.55 10.04 5.77
N THR A 613 -26.63 10.20 6.52
CA THR A 613 -28.00 10.44 5.98
C THR A 613 -28.51 11.86 6.20
N ASP A 614 -27.73 12.70 6.89
CA ASP A 614 -28.08 14.10 7.11
C ASP A 614 -28.00 14.93 5.82
N THR A 615 -29.16 15.39 5.35
CA THR A 615 -29.29 16.25 4.18
C THR A 615 -28.75 17.67 4.40
N ALA A 616 -28.55 18.09 5.65
CA ALA A 616 -27.99 19.40 5.99
C ALA A 616 -26.44 19.41 6.01
N SER A 617 -25.81 18.23 6.05
CA SER A 617 -24.35 18.10 6.01
C SER A 617 -23.78 18.64 4.70
N VAL A 618 -22.63 19.32 4.78
CA VAL A 618 -21.89 19.86 3.63
C VAL A 618 -20.58 19.12 3.35
N THR A 619 -20.26 18.12 4.18
CA THR A 619 -19.04 17.32 4.09
C THR A 619 -19.04 16.39 2.88
N GLY A 620 -17.86 15.99 2.41
CA GLY A 620 -17.66 15.07 1.29
C GLY A 620 -18.35 13.73 1.48
N ASN A 621 -18.43 13.26 2.72
CA ASN A 621 -19.05 11.99 3.13
C ASN A 621 -20.59 11.96 3.11
N ARG A 622 -21.26 13.10 2.94
CA ARG A 622 -22.73 13.16 3.01
C ARG A 622 -23.40 12.28 1.97
N LEU A 623 -24.51 11.63 2.32
CA LEU A 623 -25.31 10.80 1.41
C LEU A 623 -24.52 9.63 0.79
N MET A 624 -23.41 9.19 1.41
CA MET A 624 -22.67 7.98 1.04
C MET A 624 -22.74 6.92 2.14
N PRO A 625 -23.94 6.44 2.53
CA PRO A 625 -24.02 5.33 3.48
C PRO A 625 -23.38 4.07 2.89
N GLY A 626 -22.70 3.27 3.72
CA GLY A 626 -22.16 2.00 3.26
C GLY A 626 -20.96 2.11 2.32
N THR A 627 -20.20 3.20 2.37
CA THR A 627 -18.95 3.40 1.62
C THR A 627 -17.72 3.51 2.53
N ASN A 628 -17.79 3.02 3.78
CA ASN A 628 -16.66 3.02 4.71
C ASN A 628 -15.57 2.05 4.24
N PRO A 629 -14.45 2.54 3.73
CA PRO A 629 -13.56 1.76 2.89
C PRO A 629 -12.66 0.77 3.64
N ASP A 630 -12.28 1.11 4.88
CA ASP A 630 -11.63 0.20 5.86
C ASP A 630 -12.31 -1.18 6.01
N ALA A 631 -13.57 -1.30 5.58
CA ALA A 631 -14.37 -2.52 5.64
C ALA A 631 -14.77 -3.08 4.26
N LEU A 632 -14.45 -2.41 3.14
CA LEU A 632 -15.19 -2.53 1.87
C LEU A 632 -14.39 -2.78 0.58
N GLU A 633 -13.05 -2.89 0.62
CA GLU A 633 -12.23 -3.07 -0.58
C GLU A 633 -12.05 -4.54 -1.04
N THR A 634 -12.99 -5.44 -0.71
CA THR A 634 -12.93 -6.83 -1.16
C THR A 634 -13.44 -6.98 -2.60
N TRP A 635 -12.67 -7.70 -3.42
CA TRP A 635 -13.05 -8.07 -4.78
C TRP A 635 -14.39 -8.82 -4.85
N ALA A 636 -14.79 -9.47 -3.76
CA ALA A 636 -16.06 -10.20 -3.67
C ALA A 636 -17.32 -9.32 -3.80
N PHE A 637 -17.21 -7.99 -3.66
CA PHE A 637 -18.36 -7.08 -3.84
C PHE A 637 -18.71 -6.80 -5.30
N ASP A 638 -17.80 -7.06 -6.25
CA ASP A 638 -18.07 -7.03 -7.69
C ASP A 638 -17.82 -8.42 -8.29
N PRO A 639 -18.78 -9.37 -8.17
CA PRO A 639 -18.58 -10.75 -8.60
C PRO A 639 -18.35 -10.89 -10.10
N ILE A 640 -18.82 -9.95 -10.93
CA ILE A 640 -18.61 -10.01 -12.38
C ILE A 640 -17.12 -9.79 -12.68
N THR A 641 -16.57 -8.73 -12.11
CA THR A 641 -15.17 -8.36 -12.27
C THR A 641 -14.23 -9.38 -11.61
N PHE A 642 -14.59 -9.86 -10.42
CA PHE A 642 -13.79 -10.86 -9.71
C PHE A 642 -13.70 -12.18 -10.48
N GLU A 643 -14.82 -12.72 -10.97
CA GLU A 643 -14.78 -13.97 -11.76
C GLU A 643 -14.07 -13.76 -13.10
N HIS A 644 -14.15 -12.56 -13.70
CA HIS A 644 -13.37 -12.24 -14.90
C HIS A 644 -11.86 -12.25 -14.63
N LEU A 645 -11.42 -11.69 -13.50
CA LEU A 645 -10.03 -11.76 -13.04
C LEU A 645 -9.60 -13.22 -12.85
N LEU A 646 -10.35 -14.00 -12.05
CA LEU A 646 -10.02 -15.40 -11.77
C LEU A 646 -9.92 -16.22 -13.05
N ALA A 647 -10.88 -16.07 -13.96
CA ALA A 647 -10.86 -16.75 -15.25
C ALA A 647 -9.60 -16.39 -16.05
N ARG A 648 -9.23 -15.11 -16.12
CA ARG A 648 -8.03 -14.65 -16.84
C ARG A 648 -6.74 -15.16 -16.21
N LEU A 649 -6.64 -15.18 -14.89
CA LEU A 649 -5.49 -15.72 -14.17
C LEU A 649 -5.38 -17.25 -14.35
N ALA A 650 -6.50 -17.96 -14.29
CA ALA A 650 -6.53 -19.41 -14.44
C ALA A 650 -6.00 -19.89 -15.80
N GLU A 651 -6.11 -19.08 -16.86
CA GLU A 651 -5.55 -19.45 -18.17
C GLU A 651 -4.01 -19.53 -18.18
N HIS A 652 -3.32 -18.96 -17.18
CA HIS A 652 -1.86 -19.07 -17.03
C HIS A 652 -1.41 -20.30 -16.24
N GLN A 653 -2.33 -21.07 -15.65
CA GLN A 653 -2.12 -22.30 -14.86
C GLN A 653 -1.30 -22.16 -13.56
N ARG A 654 -0.20 -21.39 -13.56
CA ARG A 654 0.70 -21.16 -12.42
C ARG A 654 0.78 -19.68 -12.10
N VAL A 655 0.06 -19.24 -11.07
CA VAL A 655 -0.03 -17.83 -10.69
C VAL A 655 0.34 -17.62 -9.23
N VAL A 656 1.13 -16.59 -8.96
CA VAL A 656 1.37 -16.05 -7.63
C VAL A 656 0.83 -14.62 -7.57
N VAL A 657 0.04 -14.29 -6.56
CA VAL A 657 -0.44 -12.93 -6.27
C VAL A 657 0.29 -12.44 -5.02
N LEU A 658 0.95 -11.29 -5.12
CA LEU A 658 1.59 -10.59 -4.01
C LEU A 658 0.74 -9.37 -3.65
N SER A 659 0.34 -9.24 -2.39
CA SER A 659 -0.49 -8.12 -1.93
C SER A 659 -0.10 -7.60 -0.56
N GLY A 660 -0.61 -6.42 -0.17
CA GLY A 660 -0.15 -5.77 1.04
C GLY A 660 -1.12 -4.82 1.75
N ASP A 661 -2.07 -4.13 1.14
CA ASP A 661 -2.83 -3.07 1.82
C ASP A 661 -4.04 -3.60 2.65
N VAL A 662 -3.76 -4.39 3.71
CA VAL A 662 -4.79 -5.00 4.61
C VAL A 662 -4.35 -5.12 6.07
N HIS A 663 -3.23 -4.51 6.44
CA HIS A 663 -2.64 -4.44 7.79
C HIS A 663 -2.34 -5.78 8.51
N ASN A 664 -2.22 -6.88 7.75
CA ASN A 664 -1.81 -8.20 8.22
C ASN A 664 -0.99 -8.97 7.16
N ALA A 665 -0.34 -10.06 7.56
CA ALA A 665 0.22 -11.04 6.64
C ALA A 665 -0.54 -12.36 6.73
N ALA A 666 -0.96 -12.89 5.59
CA ALA A 666 -1.70 -14.16 5.47
C ALA A 666 -1.48 -14.76 4.08
N SER A 667 -1.85 -16.02 3.87
CA SER A 667 -1.71 -16.62 2.55
C SER A 667 -2.79 -17.66 2.26
N ASN A 668 -3.18 -17.74 0.99
CA ASN A 668 -4.21 -18.65 0.51
C ASN A 668 -3.75 -19.29 -0.82
N VAL A 669 -4.26 -20.46 -1.14
CA VAL A 669 -4.12 -21.06 -2.47
C VAL A 669 -5.50 -21.38 -3.04
N MET A 670 -5.74 -20.99 -4.29
CA MET A 670 -6.93 -21.34 -5.03
C MET A 670 -6.62 -22.40 -6.07
N SER A 671 -7.49 -23.41 -6.15
CA SER A 671 -7.59 -24.35 -7.25
C SER A 671 -8.80 -23.96 -8.10
N TYR A 672 -8.61 -23.77 -9.41
CA TYR A 672 -9.64 -23.33 -10.35
C TYR A 672 -9.77 -24.32 -11.51
N TRP A 673 -10.96 -24.88 -11.69
CA TRP A 673 -11.29 -25.82 -12.78
C TRP A 673 -12.24 -25.16 -13.79
N ARG A 674 -11.96 -25.36 -15.08
CA ARG A 674 -12.82 -24.91 -16.18
C ARG A 674 -13.44 -26.11 -16.88
N GLY A 675 -14.76 -26.10 -17.04
CA GLY A 675 -15.52 -27.18 -17.65
C GLY A 675 -15.28 -28.53 -16.97
N ALA A 676 -14.77 -29.50 -17.73
CA ALA A 676 -14.48 -30.86 -17.26
C ALA A 676 -12.96 -31.11 -17.08
N ALA A 677 -12.16 -30.06 -16.89
CA ALA A 677 -10.74 -30.23 -16.60
C ALA A 677 -10.54 -31.00 -15.29
N GLU A 678 -9.66 -32.02 -15.32
CA GLU A 678 -9.29 -32.80 -14.13
C GLU A 678 -8.21 -32.07 -13.30
N GLN A 679 -7.33 -31.31 -13.96
CA GLN A 679 -6.29 -30.52 -13.29
C GLN A 679 -6.72 -29.05 -13.12
N PRO A 680 -6.64 -28.50 -11.90
CA PRO A 680 -6.92 -27.09 -11.69
C PRO A 680 -5.73 -26.20 -12.05
N ALA A 681 -6.02 -25.00 -12.54
CA ALA A 681 -5.08 -23.89 -12.43
C ALA A 681 -4.87 -23.54 -10.94
N ARG A 682 -3.64 -23.16 -10.58
CA ARG A 682 -3.26 -22.84 -9.20
C ARG A 682 -2.91 -21.36 -9.09
N ILE A 683 -3.60 -20.68 -8.18
CA ILE A 683 -3.39 -19.27 -7.87
C ILE A 683 -3.03 -19.18 -6.39
N ALA A 684 -1.75 -19.03 -6.07
CA ALA A 684 -1.28 -18.77 -4.72
C ALA A 684 -1.32 -17.28 -4.45
N GLN A 685 -1.81 -16.85 -3.29
CA GLN A 685 -1.68 -15.47 -2.84
C GLN A 685 -0.88 -15.41 -1.54
N PHE A 686 0.17 -14.60 -1.56
CA PHE A 686 0.92 -14.24 -0.37
C PHE A 686 0.70 -12.76 -0.07
N THR A 687 0.18 -12.48 1.12
CA THR A 687 -0.10 -11.13 1.59
C THR A 687 0.88 -10.79 2.71
N SER A 688 1.54 -9.63 2.59
CA SER A 688 2.45 -9.09 3.59
C SER A 688 2.18 -7.60 3.68
N SER A 689 1.59 -7.20 4.79
CA SER A 689 1.19 -5.81 5.01
C SER A 689 1.95 -5.17 6.16
N GLY A 690 2.16 -3.86 6.04
CA GLY A 690 2.54 -3.02 7.13
C GLY A 690 4.03 -3.08 7.38
N PHE A 691 4.84 -2.49 6.51
CA PHE A 691 6.22 -2.19 6.87
C PHE A 691 6.26 -1.40 8.18
N LYS A 692 5.27 -0.51 8.38
CA LYS A 692 5.08 0.25 9.62
C LYS A 692 3.62 0.69 9.78
N ASN A 693 2.64 -0.13 9.40
CA ASN A 693 1.23 0.17 9.63
C ASN A 693 0.45 -1.14 9.82
N VAL A 694 0.06 -1.43 11.06
CA VAL A 694 -0.60 -2.69 11.40
C VAL A 694 -1.98 -2.43 11.99
N MET A 695 -2.87 -3.43 11.91
CA MET A 695 -4.26 -3.22 12.29
C MET A 695 -4.29 -2.81 13.77
N PRO A 696 -4.98 -1.70 14.12
CA PRO A 696 -5.12 -1.30 15.52
C PRO A 696 -5.64 -2.47 16.36
N VAL A 697 -5.20 -2.54 17.62
CA VAL A 697 -5.56 -3.59 18.59
C VAL A 697 -7.05 -3.48 19.01
N TYR A 698 -7.98 -3.59 18.06
CA TYR A 698 -9.38 -3.94 18.33
C TYR A 698 -9.54 -5.42 18.71
N LEU A 699 -8.43 -6.17 18.77
CA LEU A 699 -8.36 -7.55 19.25
C LEU A 699 -8.93 -7.76 20.66
N ARG A 700 -8.99 -6.73 21.52
CA ARG A 700 -9.63 -6.88 22.84
C ARG A 700 -11.15 -6.99 22.77
N ALA A 701 -11.81 -6.37 21.78
CA ALA A 701 -13.25 -6.52 21.56
C ALA A 701 -13.56 -7.77 20.72
N LEU A 702 -12.62 -8.17 19.87
CA LEU A 702 -12.67 -9.39 19.07
C LEU A 702 -12.28 -10.65 19.85
N ASP A 703 -11.85 -10.60 21.13
CA ASP A 703 -11.24 -11.77 21.80
C ASP A 703 -12.12 -13.06 21.77
N ARG A 704 -13.45 -12.92 21.84
CA ARG A 704 -14.38 -14.05 21.65
C ARG A 704 -14.56 -14.48 20.18
N SER A 705 -14.57 -13.52 19.26
CA SER A 705 -14.76 -13.73 17.82
C SER A 705 -13.46 -14.11 17.10
N ALA A 706 -12.30 -13.76 17.64
CA ALA A 706 -10.96 -14.11 17.19
C ALA A 706 -10.62 -15.55 17.58
N MET A 707 -11.09 -16.05 18.73
CA MET A 707 -11.06 -17.49 19.02
C MET A 707 -11.92 -18.28 18.03
N LEU A 708 -13.16 -17.83 17.76
CA LEU A 708 -14.01 -18.45 16.74
C LEU A 708 -13.40 -18.36 15.33
N LEU A 709 -12.84 -17.20 14.96
CA LEU A 709 -12.14 -16.99 13.69
C LEU A 709 -10.91 -17.89 13.61
N GLN A 710 -10.11 -18.00 14.67
CA GLN A 710 -8.98 -18.93 14.74
C GLN A 710 -9.43 -20.39 14.70
N GLU A 711 -10.54 -20.77 15.32
CA GLU A 711 -11.07 -22.14 15.23
C GLU A 711 -11.60 -22.46 13.83
N LEU A 712 -12.31 -21.53 13.18
CA LEU A 712 -12.77 -21.66 11.79
C LEU A 712 -11.60 -21.69 10.80
N LEU A 713 -10.58 -20.86 11.02
CA LEU A 713 -9.36 -20.83 10.23
C LEU A 713 -8.49 -22.09 10.46
N ARG A 714 -8.39 -22.60 11.69
CA ARG A 714 -7.71 -23.86 12.06
C ARG A 714 -8.45 -25.10 11.59
N ALA A 715 -9.77 -25.01 11.40
CA ALA A 715 -10.58 -26.07 10.81
C ALA A 715 -10.30 -26.29 9.31
N LYS A 716 -9.34 -25.55 8.71
CA LYS A 716 -8.97 -25.62 7.28
C LYS A 716 -10.21 -25.48 6.38
N LEU A 717 -11.15 -24.64 6.80
CA LEU A 717 -12.38 -24.40 6.07
C LEU A 717 -12.04 -23.63 4.79
N GLY A 718 -11.84 -24.38 3.72
CA GLY A 718 -11.80 -23.81 2.40
C GLY A 718 -13.17 -23.29 1.99
N VAL A 719 -13.18 -22.39 1.01
CA VAL A 719 -14.42 -21.95 0.36
C VAL A 719 -14.47 -22.48 -1.05
N GLU A 720 -15.59 -23.08 -1.40
CA GLU A 720 -15.85 -23.66 -2.71
C GLU A 720 -16.96 -22.88 -3.43
N ARG A 721 -16.81 -22.76 -4.75
CA ARG A 721 -17.82 -22.19 -5.64
C ARG A 721 -18.02 -22.99 -6.90
N LEU A 722 -19.27 -22.93 -7.36
CA LEU A 722 -19.78 -23.49 -8.60
C LEU A 722 -20.35 -22.36 -9.43
N GLY A 723 -19.87 -22.22 -10.67
CA GLY A 723 -20.17 -21.09 -11.54
C GLY A 723 -20.83 -21.49 -12.86
N TRP A 724 -21.84 -20.74 -13.26
CA TRP A 724 -22.43 -20.80 -14.60
C TRP A 724 -22.52 -19.40 -15.20
N THR A 725 -22.28 -19.32 -16.50
CA THR A 725 -22.28 -18.06 -17.25
C THR A 725 -23.65 -17.40 -17.21
N ARG A 726 -24.73 -18.20 -17.27
CA ARG A 726 -26.12 -17.74 -17.36
C ARG A 726 -27.04 -18.56 -16.44
N PRO A 727 -28.10 -17.93 -15.89
CA PRO A 727 -29.21 -18.64 -15.25
C PRO A 727 -29.84 -19.68 -16.17
N ASP A 728 -30.26 -20.80 -15.59
CA ASP A 728 -31.06 -21.83 -16.24
C ASP A 728 -31.92 -22.56 -15.19
N ALA A 729 -33.00 -23.20 -15.62
CA ALA A 729 -33.81 -24.05 -14.77
C ALA A 729 -33.06 -25.33 -14.39
N ASP A 730 -33.35 -25.88 -13.21
CA ASP A 730 -32.84 -27.19 -12.78
C ASP A 730 -31.29 -27.31 -12.79
N LEU A 731 -30.56 -26.23 -12.53
CA LEU A 731 -29.09 -26.30 -12.32
C LEU A 731 -28.76 -27.18 -11.11
N VAL A 732 -29.61 -27.13 -10.09
CA VAL A 732 -29.56 -27.97 -8.88
C VAL A 732 -30.86 -28.73 -8.75
N LEU A 733 -30.77 -30.04 -8.56
CA LEU A 733 -31.91 -30.92 -8.28
C LEU A 733 -32.13 -30.95 -6.77
N LEU A 734 -33.30 -30.48 -6.33
CA LEU A 734 -33.68 -30.47 -4.92
C LEU A 734 -34.30 -31.81 -4.48
N PRO A 735 -34.40 -32.08 -3.16
CA PRO A 735 -35.06 -33.26 -2.63
C PRO A 735 -36.50 -33.42 -3.14
N GLU A 736 -36.98 -34.66 -3.23
CA GLU A 736 -38.33 -34.97 -3.71
C GLU A 736 -39.40 -34.22 -2.89
N GLY A 737 -40.25 -33.46 -3.58
CA GLY A 737 -41.29 -32.64 -2.96
C GLY A 737 -40.84 -31.24 -2.51
N ARG A 738 -39.54 -30.90 -2.62
CA ARG A 738 -39.00 -29.55 -2.42
C ARG A 738 -38.98 -28.76 -3.73
N THR A 739 -39.00 -27.43 -3.60
CA THR A 739 -38.93 -26.48 -4.71
C THR A 739 -37.99 -25.32 -4.37
N GLU A 740 -37.66 -24.46 -5.35
CA GLU A 740 -36.85 -23.26 -5.09
C GLU A 740 -37.48 -22.28 -4.08
N ALA A 741 -38.78 -22.41 -3.80
CA ALA A 741 -39.45 -21.64 -2.77
C ALA A 741 -38.98 -22.02 -1.36
N ASP A 742 -38.54 -23.27 -1.16
CA ASP A 742 -38.01 -23.78 0.11
C ASP A 742 -36.56 -23.32 0.37
N LEU A 743 -35.88 -22.82 -0.67
CA LEU A 743 -34.54 -22.24 -0.53
C LEU A 743 -34.60 -20.85 0.14
N VAL A 744 -33.55 -20.54 0.90
CA VAL A 744 -33.34 -19.19 1.43
C VAL A 744 -33.27 -18.17 0.29
N ALA A 745 -33.81 -16.97 0.54
CA ALA A 745 -34.01 -15.94 -0.48
C ALA A 745 -32.71 -15.54 -1.21
N THR A 746 -31.58 -15.56 -0.50
CA THR A 746 -30.25 -15.25 -1.06
C THR A 746 -29.78 -16.30 -2.08
N THR A 747 -29.98 -17.59 -1.81
CA THR A 747 -29.64 -18.68 -2.73
C THR A 747 -30.53 -18.64 -3.97
N ARG A 748 -31.84 -18.46 -3.78
CA ARG A 748 -32.78 -18.27 -4.92
C ARG A 748 -32.40 -17.04 -5.77
N ALA A 749 -32.04 -15.92 -5.14
CA ALA A 749 -31.61 -14.73 -5.88
C ALA A 749 -30.34 -14.97 -6.71
N ARG A 750 -29.41 -15.81 -6.23
CA ARG A 750 -28.18 -16.17 -6.97
C ARG A 750 -28.47 -17.01 -8.21
N LEU A 751 -29.41 -17.96 -8.14
CA LEU A 751 -29.84 -18.78 -9.28
C LEU A 751 -30.38 -17.93 -10.45
N LEU A 752 -30.89 -16.73 -10.15
CA LEU A 752 -31.49 -15.82 -11.14
C LEU A 752 -30.53 -14.73 -11.65
N ARG A 753 -29.27 -14.69 -11.17
CA ARG A 753 -28.29 -13.66 -11.52
C ARG A 753 -27.21 -14.20 -12.44
N SER A 754 -26.68 -13.35 -13.30
CA SER A 754 -25.58 -13.67 -14.21
C SER A 754 -24.29 -12.97 -13.72
N PRO A 755 -23.17 -13.68 -13.52
CA PRO A 755 -23.06 -15.15 -13.50
C PRO A 755 -23.79 -15.76 -12.30
N VAL A 756 -24.19 -17.04 -12.42
CA VAL A 756 -24.74 -17.81 -11.29
C VAL A 756 -23.55 -18.34 -10.49
N LEU A 757 -23.42 -17.89 -9.24
CA LEU A 757 -22.35 -18.32 -8.33
C LEU A 757 -22.97 -18.94 -7.08
N LEU A 758 -22.76 -20.25 -6.90
CA LEU A 758 -23.31 -21.04 -5.80
C LEU A 758 -22.20 -21.57 -4.89
N ALA A 759 -22.46 -21.57 -3.58
CA ALA A 759 -21.62 -22.26 -2.60
C ALA A 759 -21.98 -23.75 -2.54
N THR A 760 -21.07 -24.59 -2.08
CA THR A 760 -21.31 -26.04 -1.90
C THR A 760 -22.02 -26.38 -0.58
N HIS A 761 -22.33 -25.40 0.27
CA HIS A 761 -23.03 -25.60 1.54
C HIS A 761 -24.32 -24.78 1.64
N GLY A 762 -25.17 -25.08 2.62
CA GLY A 762 -26.46 -24.42 2.83
C GLY A 762 -27.58 -24.98 1.95
N TRP A 763 -27.45 -26.22 1.50
CA TRP A 763 -28.43 -26.92 0.68
C TRP A 763 -29.32 -27.85 1.51
N LEU A 764 -30.51 -28.16 1.01
CA LEU A 764 -31.46 -29.02 1.71
C LEU A 764 -31.00 -30.48 1.64
N ASP A 765 -31.02 -31.16 2.78
CA ASP A 765 -30.85 -32.60 2.90
C ASP A 765 -31.95 -33.13 3.84
N ASP A 766 -32.87 -33.93 3.30
CA ASP A 766 -34.02 -34.49 4.01
C ASP A 766 -33.75 -35.96 4.43
N ASN A 767 -32.51 -36.45 4.34
CA ASN A 767 -32.16 -37.79 4.82
C ASN A 767 -32.27 -37.92 6.35
N PRO A 768 -32.82 -39.03 6.87
CA PRO A 768 -32.87 -39.27 8.32
C PRO A 768 -31.47 -39.58 8.90
N ASP A 769 -31.20 -39.02 10.09
CA ASP A 769 -29.94 -39.23 10.81
C ASP A 769 -29.67 -40.72 11.10
N GLY A 770 -28.47 -41.19 10.74
CA GLY A 770 -28.01 -42.56 11.03
C GLY A 770 -28.46 -43.65 10.05
N GLU A 771 -29.19 -43.30 8.98
CA GLU A 771 -29.49 -44.19 7.86
C GLU A 771 -28.57 -43.93 6.65
N GLU A 772 -28.50 -44.89 5.73
CA GLU A 772 -27.77 -44.72 4.46
C GLU A 772 -28.44 -43.63 3.60
N PRO A 773 -27.70 -42.57 3.19
CA PRO A 773 -28.26 -41.47 2.41
C PRO A 773 -28.83 -41.93 1.07
N GLN A 774 -30.01 -41.42 0.71
CA GLN A 774 -30.65 -41.66 -0.58
C GLN A 774 -30.66 -40.39 -1.41
N GLU A 775 -30.24 -40.49 -2.69
CA GLU A 775 -30.12 -39.34 -3.58
C GLU A 775 -31.43 -38.53 -3.74
N ARG A 776 -32.59 -39.18 -3.67
CA ARG A 776 -33.90 -38.50 -3.78
C ARG A 776 -34.16 -37.50 -2.65
N PHE A 777 -33.45 -37.62 -1.52
CA PHE A 777 -33.60 -36.73 -0.37
C PHE A 777 -32.46 -35.71 -0.25
N THR A 778 -31.46 -35.75 -1.14
CA THR A 778 -30.31 -34.84 -1.10
C THR A 778 -30.34 -33.86 -2.27
N SER A 779 -30.07 -32.59 -1.99
CA SER A 779 -29.78 -31.60 -3.05
C SER A 779 -28.52 -32.01 -3.82
N ARG A 780 -28.55 -32.00 -5.16
CA ARG A 780 -27.39 -32.37 -5.99
C ARG A 780 -27.30 -31.58 -7.27
N LEU A 781 -26.11 -31.49 -7.83
CA LEU A 781 -25.92 -30.89 -9.16
C LEU A 781 -26.64 -31.71 -10.23
N ASN A 782 -27.21 -31.01 -11.21
CA ASN A 782 -27.79 -31.69 -12.36
C ASN A 782 -26.67 -32.13 -13.31
N PRO A 783 -26.46 -33.44 -13.53
CA PRO A 783 -25.37 -33.92 -14.39
C PRO A 783 -25.56 -33.50 -15.86
N ALA A 784 -26.77 -33.13 -16.29
CA ALA A 784 -27.03 -32.61 -17.62
C ALA A 784 -26.62 -31.13 -17.79
N LYS A 785 -26.37 -30.42 -16.68
CA LYS A 785 -26.02 -28.98 -16.64
C LYS A 785 -24.85 -28.73 -15.69
N PRO A 786 -23.67 -29.34 -15.93
CA PRO A 786 -22.53 -29.19 -15.05
C PRO A 786 -22.09 -27.71 -14.98
N PRO A 787 -21.44 -27.28 -13.87
CA PRO A 787 -20.84 -25.96 -13.77
C PRO A 787 -19.87 -25.67 -14.93
N ASP A 788 -19.92 -24.44 -15.44
CA ASP A 788 -18.97 -23.94 -16.44
C ASP A 788 -17.56 -23.78 -15.84
N TRP A 789 -17.50 -23.44 -14.54
CA TRP A 789 -16.26 -23.42 -13.76
C TRP A 789 -16.53 -23.74 -12.29
N ARG A 790 -15.46 -24.12 -11.59
CA ARG A 790 -15.46 -24.42 -10.16
C ARG A 790 -14.18 -23.87 -9.55
N TRP A 791 -14.21 -23.43 -8.32
CA TRP A 791 -12.98 -23.09 -7.61
C TRP A 791 -13.07 -23.39 -6.12
N LYS A 792 -11.89 -23.61 -5.52
CA LYS A 792 -11.72 -23.89 -4.10
C LYS A 792 -10.55 -23.09 -3.56
N VAL A 793 -10.78 -22.29 -2.52
CA VAL A 793 -9.74 -21.54 -1.81
C VAL A 793 -9.40 -22.26 -0.52
N THR A 794 -8.11 -22.52 -0.27
CA THR A 794 -7.60 -23.14 0.95
C THR A 794 -6.62 -22.20 1.64
N PRO A 795 -6.84 -21.84 2.91
CA PRO A 795 -5.85 -21.09 3.69
C PRO A 795 -4.58 -21.90 3.91
N LEU A 796 -3.42 -21.25 3.83
CA LEU A 796 -2.13 -21.88 4.11
C LEU A 796 -1.78 -21.74 5.60
N VAL A 797 -1.03 -22.73 6.11
CA VAL A 797 -0.60 -22.77 7.52
C VAL A 797 0.86 -23.21 7.57
N ASP A 798 1.65 -22.56 8.42
CA ASP A 798 3.02 -22.95 8.73
C ASP A 798 3.04 -24.30 9.46
N GLY A 799 3.49 -25.33 8.74
CA GLY A 799 3.57 -26.71 9.20
C GLY A 799 4.86 -27.05 9.97
N ARG A 800 5.82 -26.13 10.13
CA ARG A 800 7.10 -26.43 10.79
C ARG A 800 6.90 -26.79 12.27
N PRO A 801 7.66 -27.76 12.82
CA PRO A 801 7.73 -27.97 14.26
C PRO A 801 8.04 -26.67 15.02
N ASP A 802 7.49 -26.48 16.23
CA ASP A 802 7.67 -25.22 16.98
C ASP A 802 9.15 -24.93 17.29
N ALA A 803 9.96 -25.98 17.45
CA ALA A 803 11.41 -25.90 17.65
C ALA A 803 12.17 -25.26 16.47
N GLU A 804 11.63 -25.36 15.25
CA GLU A 804 12.24 -24.79 14.02
C GLU A 804 11.81 -23.33 13.77
N ARG A 805 10.85 -22.81 14.54
CA ARG A 805 10.37 -21.42 14.42
C ARG A 805 11.20 -20.48 15.30
N PRO A 806 11.32 -19.18 14.99
CA PRO A 806 11.97 -18.19 15.87
C PRO A 806 11.39 -18.16 17.29
N ALA A 807 12.26 -18.05 18.31
CA ALA A 807 11.87 -18.04 19.72
C ALA A 807 10.78 -17.01 20.11
N PRO A 808 10.74 -15.77 19.56
CA PRO A 808 9.71 -14.78 19.91
C PRO A 808 8.27 -15.17 19.55
N ILE A 809 8.10 -16.19 18.70
CA ILE A 809 6.80 -16.69 18.24
C ILE A 809 6.59 -18.19 18.54
N ARG A 810 7.32 -18.73 19.52
CA ARG A 810 7.04 -20.06 20.05
C ARG A 810 6.00 -19.99 21.15
N ALA A 811 5.17 -21.03 21.23
CA ALA A 811 4.22 -21.15 22.33
C ALA A 811 4.99 -21.14 23.66
N MET A 812 4.52 -20.35 24.64
CA MET A 812 5.09 -20.41 25.99
C MET A 812 4.87 -21.84 26.53
N PRO A 813 5.95 -22.59 26.83
CA PRO A 813 5.83 -23.99 27.20
C PRO A 813 5.12 -24.13 28.56
N LEU A 814 4.24 -25.13 28.66
CA LEU A 814 3.64 -25.60 29.90
C LEU A 814 3.82 -27.12 29.98
N ASP A 815 4.06 -27.62 31.19
CA ASP A 815 4.01 -29.06 31.47
C ASP A 815 2.54 -29.44 31.68
N ASP A 816 1.90 -29.95 30.62
CA ASP A 816 0.47 -30.27 30.64
C ASP A 816 0.12 -31.28 31.74
N ALA A 817 0.98 -32.27 32.02
CA ALA A 817 0.74 -33.25 33.07
C ALA A 817 0.81 -32.62 34.47
N ALA A 818 1.76 -31.70 34.70
CA ALA A 818 1.83 -30.95 35.94
C ALA A 818 0.64 -30.00 36.11
N ILE A 819 0.19 -29.34 35.03
CA ILE A 819 -0.98 -28.45 35.04
C ILE A 819 -2.24 -29.26 35.35
N GLU A 820 -2.46 -30.40 34.72
CA GLU A 820 -3.60 -31.28 35.00
C GLU A 820 -3.61 -31.75 36.46
N ALA A 821 -2.46 -32.17 36.99
CA ALA A 821 -2.33 -32.55 38.39
C ALA A 821 -2.64 -31.38 39.35
N GLN A 822 -2.19 -30.17 39.03
CA GLN A 822 -2.47 -28.98 39.82
C GLN A 822 -3.93 -28.52 39.75
N LEU A 823 -4.60 -28.72 38.61
CA LEU A 823 -6.03 -28.41 38.43
C LEU A 823 -6.93 -29.36 39.22
N ALA A 824 -6.49 -30.59 39.47
CA ALA A 824 -7.21 -31.56 40.28
C ALA A 824 -7.21 -31.25 41.79
N ASP A 825 -6.25 -30.45 42.27
CA ASP A 825 -6.15 -30.00 43.67
C ASP A 825 -6.65 -28.54 43.82
N PRO A 826 -7.75 -28.29 44.56
CA PRO A 826 -8.26 -26.94 44.82
C PRO A 826 -7.24 -25.96 45.40
N ALA A 827 -6.22 -26.43 46.12
CA ALA A 827 -5.18 -25.58 46.70
C ALA A 827 -4.21 -25.02 45.64
N THR A 828 -4.03 -25.72 44.52
CA THR A 828 -3.10 -25.35 43.43
C THR A 828 -3.81 -24.94 42.13
N ALA A 829 -5.10 -25.20 42.00
CA ALA A 829 -5.88 -24.93 40.79
C ALA A 829 -5.81 -23.46 40.34
N PHE A 830 -5.79 -22.50 41.27
CA PHE A 830 -5.67 -21.08 40.92
C PHE A 830 -4.32 -20.75 40.27
N ALA A 831 -3.22 -21.31 40.77
CA ALA A 831 -1.89 -21.10 40.18
C ALA A 831 -1.79 -21.74 38.79
N ALA A 832 -2.36 -22.93 38.60
CA ALA A 832 -2.45 -23.58 37.29
C ALA A 832 -3.27 -22.73 36.29
N MET A 833 -4.43 -22.22 36.71
CA MET A 833 -5.23 -21.30 35.89
C MET A 833 -4.48 -20.02 35.56
N GLN A 834 -3.71 -19.45 36.50
CA GLN A 834 -2.85 -18.29 36.24
C GLN A 834 -1.76 -18.59 35.22
N ALA A 835 -1.12 -19.76 35.27
CA ALA A 835 -0.11 -20.17 34.30
C ALA A 835 -0.70 -20.34 32.89
N VAL A 836 -1.87 -20.98 32.79
CA VAL A 836 -2.62 -21.11 31.53
C VAL A 836 -3.05 -19.74 30.99
N ALA A 837 -3.56 -18.86 31.85
CA ALA A 837 -3.94 -17.50 31.50
C ALA A 837 -2.72 -16.67 31.04
N ALA A 838 -1.57 -16.80 31.69
CA ALA A 838 -0.33 -16.14 31.29
C ALA A 838 0.13 -16.61 29.90
N ARG A 839 0.07 -17.92 29.61
CA ARG A 839 0.34 -18.46 28.26
C ARG A 839 -0.60 -17.85 27.21
N HIS A 840 -1.90 -17.76 27.51
CA HIS A 840 -2.87 -17.16 26.59
C HIS A 840 -2.65 -15.65 26.41
N GLN A 841 -2.41 -14.91 27.48
CA GLN A 841 -2.11 -13.48 27.43
C GLN A 841 -0.83 -13.19 26.61
N ALA A 842 0.19 -14.04 26.76
CA ALA A 842 1.41 -13.96 25.96
C ALA A 842 1.14 -14.24 24.48
N ALA A 843 0.27 -15.20 24.13
CA ALA A 843 -0.12 -15.47 22.74
C ALA A 843 -0.97 -14.34 22.13
N LEU A 844 -1.81 -13.66 22.92
CA LEU A 844 -2.65 -12.56 22.46
C LEU A 844 -1.86 -11.26 22.23
N ASP A 845 -0.75 -11.06 22.91
CA ASP A 845 0.10 -9.86 22.72
C ASP A 845 0.67 -9.82 21.29
N ARG A 846 0.09 -8.96 20.45
CA ARG A 846 0.40 -8.83 19.00
C ARG A 846 0.35 -10.16 18.23
N MET A 847 -0.56 -11.06 18.63
CA MET A 847 -0.72 -12.41 18.04
C MET A 847 0.58 -13.23 17.95
N ARG A 848 1.39 -13.20 19.01
CA ARG A 848 2.56 -14.08 19.12
C ARG A 848 2.13 -15.54 18.90
N ASN A 849 2.91 -16.26 18.11
CA ASN A 849 2.79 -17.70 17.84
C ASN A 849 1.78 -18.12 16.76
N THR A 850 1.18 -17.18 16.06
CA THR A 850 0.35 -17.47 14.88
C THR A 850 1.08 -18.27 13.80
N ARG A 851 0.40 -19.25 13.20
CA ARG A 851 0.89 -20.09 12.11
C ARG A 851 0.26 -19.74 10.76
N GLN A 852 -0.68 -18.80 10.73
CA GLN A 852 -1.54 -18.56 9.57
C GLN A 852 -1.67 -17.08 9.24
N MET A 853 -1.69 -16.21 10.25
CA MET A 853 -1.93 -14.78 10.07
C MET A 853 -1.17 -13.93 11.09
N MET A 854 -0.34 -12.99 10.65
CA MET A 854 0.50 -12.14 11.50
C MET A 854 0.04 -10.68 11.50
N PHE A 855 0.05 -10.05 12.69
CA PHE A 855 -0.34 -8.65 12.93
C PHE A 855 0.81 -7.87 13.60
N ARG A 856 1.95 -7.83 12.93
CA ARG A 856 3.16 -7.07 13.32
C ARG A 856 3.82 -6.52 12.08
N SER A 857 4.61 -5.46 12.22
CA SER A 857 5.34 -4.95 11.05
C SER A 857 6.16 -6.04 10.39
N ASN A 858 5.98 -6.25 9.09
CA ASN A 858 6.59 -7.37 8.40
C ASN A 858 6.91 -7.06 6.92
N PHE A 859 7.71 -7.93 6.33
CA PHE A 859 7.91 -8.02 4.90
C PHE A 859 7.91 -9.49 4.46
N GLY A 860 7.53 -9.72 3.21
CA GLY A 860 7.45 -11.05 2.62
C GLY A 860 8.60 -11.32 1.66
N ILE A 861 9.03 -12.57 1.59
CA ILE A 861 9.89 -13.12 0.54
C ILE A 861 9.12 -14.25 -0.15
N CYS A 862 8.85 -14.10 -1.44
CA CYS A 862 8.36 -15.17 -2.30
C CYS A 862 9.56 -15.83 -3.00
N ARG A 863 9.66 -17.14 -2.84
CA ARG A 863 10.63 -17.99 -3.53
C ARG A 863 9.95 -19.23 -4.07
N PHE A 864 10.67 -20.03 -4.84
CA PHE A 864 10.13 -21.22 -5.47
C PHE A 864 11.00 -22.44 -5.15
N GLU A 865 10.39 -23.61 -5.27
CA GLU A 865 11.05 -24.91 -5.22
C GLU A 865 10.45 -25.78 -6.32
N GLN A 866 11.30 -26.44 -7.09
CA GLN A 866 10.90 -27.43 -8.08
C GLN A 866 11.36 -28.82 -7.67
N ASP A 867 10.46 -29.81 -7.74
CA ASP A 867 10.81 -31.21 -7.50
C ASP A 867 11.13 -31.97 -8.79
N ASP A 868 11.60 -33.22 -8.64
CA ASP A 868 11.99 -34.09 -9.74
C ASP A 868 10.81 -34.44 -10.68
N ASP A 869 9.57 -34.33 -10.19
CA ASP A 869 8.33 -34.56 -10.95
C ASP A 869 7.87 -33.29 -11.70
N GLY A 870 8.60 -32.19 -11.58
CA GLY A 870 8.33 -30.92 -12.25
C GLY A 870 7.25 -30.07 -11.60
N VAL A 871 6.83 -30.42 -10.37
CA VAL A 871 5.90 -29.63 -9.56
C VAL A 871 6.63 -28.39 -9.07
N VAL A 872 6.07 -27.23 -9.39
CA VAL A 872 6.56 -25.95 -8.86
C VAL A 872 5.80 -25.62 -7.59
N THR A 873 6.49 -25.37 -6.49
CA THR A 873 5.92 -24.90 -5.23
C THR A 873 6.39 -23.47 -4.98
N ALA A 874 5.44 -22.54 -4.84
CA ALA A 874 5.75 -21.21 -4.34
C ALA A 874 5.78 -21.22 -2.80
N VAL A 875 6.78 -20.57 -2.22
CA VAL A 875 6.98 -20.47 -0.78
C VAL A 875 6.99 -19.00 -0.38
N GLY A 876 5.98 -18.60 0.40
CA GLY A 876 5.88 -17.28 1.01
C GLY A 876 6.45 -17.32 2.42
N GLU A 877 7.51 -16.54 2.65
CA GLU A 877 8.15 -16.38 3.95
C GLU A 877 7.88 -14.98 4.49
N VAL A 878 7.50 -14.86 5.76
CA VAL A 878 7.25 -13.56 6.40
C VAL A 878 8.29 -13.30 7.48
N TYR A 879 8.93 -12.14 7.40
CA TYR A 879 9.98 -11.67 8.31
C TYR A 879 9.48 -10.46 9.11
N THR A 880 9.88 -10.35 10.38
CA THR A 880 9.51 -9.23 11.26
C THR A 880 10.66 -8.90 12.21
N SER A 881 10.72 -7.65 12.69
CA SER A 881 11.72 -7.14 13.63
C SER A 881 11.39 -7.46 15.09
N ALA A 882 11.09 -8.72 15.39
CA ALA A 882 10.88 -9.15 16.78
C ALA A 882 12.24 -9.53 17.44
N PRO A 883 12.62 -8.89 18.56
CA PRO A 883 13.81 -9.31 19.28
C PRO A 883 13.55 -10.61 20.05
N ASP A 884 14.61 -11.39 20.22
CA ASP A 884 14.62 -12.55 21.10
C ASP A 884 14.28 -12.13 22.54
N PRO A 885 13.30 -12.78 23.20
CA PRO A 885 12.87 -12.36 24.53
C PRO A 885 13.96 -12.49 25.60
N GLU A 886 14.93 -13.40 25.45
CA GLU A 886 16.00 -13.62 26.44
C GLU A 886 17.21 -12.73 26.17
N THR A 887 17.70 -12.73 24.94
CA THR A 887 18.95 -12.03 24.57
C THR A 887 18.71 -10.57 24.18
N GLN A 888 17.46 -10.20 23.88
CA GLN A 888 17.09 -8.92 23.26
C GLN A 888 17.82 -8.64 21.94
N GLN A 889 18.45 -9.67 21.35
CA GLN A 889 19.09 -9.59 20.05
C GLN A 889 18.07 -9.85 18.94
N PRO A 890 18.30 -9.32 17.74
CA PRO A 890 17.42 -9.62 16.64
C PRO A 890 17.51 -11.09 16.18
N VAL A 891 16.38 -11.66 15.78
CA VAL A 891 16.33 -13.03 15.25
C VAL A 891 16.20 -13.00 13.72
N LEU A 892 17.22 -13.50 13.05
CA LEU A 892 17.28 -13.62 11.60
C LEU A 892 16.69 -14.96 11.17
N GLY A 893 15.43 -14.93 10.72
CA GLY A 893 14.74 -16.11 10.20
C GLY A 893 13.28 -15.83 9.87
N PRO A 894 12.65 -16.70 9.05
CA PRO A 894 11.25 -16.54 8.68
C PRO A 894 10.35 -16.93 9.84
N TYR A 895 9.49 -16.00 10.23
CA TYR A 895 8.53 -16.15 11.31
C TYR A 895 7.29 -16.96 10.87
N MET A 896 6.94 -16.88 9.60
CA MET A 896 5.86 -17.68 9.01
C MET A 896 6.32 -18.18 7.64
N VAL A 897 6.11 -19.46 7.37
CA VAL A 897 6.45 -20.09 6.08
C VAL A 897 5.21 -20.80 5.54
N HIS A 898 4.70 -20.31 4.42
CA HIS A 898 3.54 -20.87 3.72
C HIS A 898 3.96 -21.46 2.38
N ARG A 899 3.53 -22.70 2.10
CA ARG A 899 3.92 -23.45 0.91
C ARG A 899 2.68 -23.72 0.07
N ALA A 900 2.72 -23.30 -1.19
CA ALA A 900 1.63 -23.48 -2.15
C ALA A 900 2.15 -24.20 -3.39
N SER A 901 1.73 -25.44 -3.61
CA SER A 901 1.96 -26.11 -4.88
C SER A 901 1.24 -25.34 -6.00
N LEU A 902 1.96 -25.05 -7.09
CA LEU A 902 1.44 -24.49 -8.33
C LEU A 902 1.21 -25.56 -9.39
N GLY A 903 1.54 -26.82 -9.10
CA GLY A 903 1.30 -27.97 -9.97
C GLY A 903 2.33 -28.18 -11.09
N PRO A 904 2.10 -29.17 -11.97
CA PRO A 904 0.85 -29.91 -12.12
C PRO A 904 0.54 -30.81 -10.92
N GLN A 905 -0.73 -30.91 -10.53
CA GLN A 905 -1.20 -31.89 -9.56
C GLN A 905 -2.66 -32.23 -9.84
N ASP A 906 -3.07 -33.46 -9.58
CA ASP A 906 -4.46 -33.87 -9.67
C ASP A 906 -5.18 -33.51 -8.35
N GLU A 907 -6.34 -32.86 -8.47
CA GLU A 907 -7.22 -32.55 -7.34
C GLU A 907 -8.66 -32.61 -7.83
N ASP A 908 -9.52 -33.36 -7.11
CA ASP A 908 -10.92 -33.50 -7.49
C ASP A 908 -11.66 -32.15 -7.37
N PRO A 909 -12.45 -31.75 -8.38
CA PRO A 909 -13.25 -30.55 -8.31
C PRO A 909 -14.36 -30.67 -7.25
N PRO A 910 -14.83 -29.55 -6.68
CA PRO A 910 -15.96 -29.57 -5.76
C PRO A 910 -17.25 -29.90 -6.52
N GLU A 911 -17.94 -30.98 -6.14
CA GLU A 911 -19.20 -31.41 -6.80
C GLU A 911 -20.34 -31.74 -5.82
N GLN A 912 -20.04 -31.85 -4.52
CA GLN A 912 -21.01 -32.26 -3.51
C GLN A 912 -21.69 -31.05 -2.85
N LEU A 913 -23.02 -31.06 -2.78
CA LEU A 913 -23.80 -30.06 -2.05
C LEU A 913 -24.10 -30.57 -0.63
N ARG A 914 -23.90 -29.72 0.38
CA ARG A 914 -23.96 -30.06 1.81
C ARG A 914 -24.92 -29.14 2.55
N GLU A 915 -25.49 -29.63 3.64
CA GLU A 915 -26.32 -28.81 4.51
C GLU A 915 -25.49 -27.75 5.25
N ALA A 916 -24.38 -28.16 5.87
CA ALA A 916 -23.51 -27.30 6.66
C ALA A 916 -22.05 -27.33 6.17
N VAL A 917 -21.31 -26.28 6.50
CA VAL A 917 -19.85 -26.20 6.25
C VAL A 917 -19.09 -27.23 7.09
N LEU A 918 -19.56 -27.49 8.32
CA LEU A 918 -19.03 -28.46 9.27
C LEU A 918 -20.15 -29.37 9.77
N SER A 919 -19.95 -30.68 9.74
CA SER A 919 -20.74 -31.65 10.51
C SER A 919 -20.01 -31.94 11.82
N ARG A 920 -20.71 -31.88 12.96
CA ARG A 920 -20.15 -32.35 14.24
C ARG A 920 -20.15 -33.87 14.20
N VAL A 921 -18.97 -34.48 14.10
CA VAL A 921 -18.82 -35.92 14.34
C VAL A 921 -18.94 -36.12 15.86
N PRO A 922 -19.91 -36.90 16.36
CA PRO A 922 -19.98 -37.22 17.78
C PRO A 922 -18.68 -37.91 18.20
N VAL A 923 -18.10 -37.50 19.33
CA VAL A 923 -17.00 -38.26 19.94
C VAL A 923 -17.52 -39.68 20.18
N PRO A 924 -16.82 -40.74 19.71
CA PRO A 924 -17.21 -42.10 20.04
C PRO A 924 -17.35 -42.18 21.56
N GLY A 925 -18.50 -42.62 22.05
CA GLY A 925 -18.63 -42.92 23.47
C GLY A 925 -17.50 -43.86 23.88
N PRO A 926 -16.99 -43.77 25.12
CA PRO A 926 -15.94 -44.69 25.57
C PRO A 926 -16.39 -46.12 25.26
N GLU A 927 -15.57 -46.88 24.54
CA GLU A 927 -15.80 -48.31 24.35
C GLU A 927 -15.97 -48.92 25.74
N GLN A 928 -17.17 -49.47 26.02
CA GLN A 928 -17.51 -50.07 27.30
C GLN A 928 -16.87 -51.44 27.47
#